data_AF-A0A9W4RLL0-F1
#
_entry.id   AF-A0A9W4RLL0-F1
#
_cell.length_a   1.000
_cell.length_b   1.000
_cell.length_c   1.000
_cell.angle_alpha   90.00
_cell.angle_beta   90.00
_cell.angle_gamma   90.00
#
_symmetry.space_group_name_H-M   'P 1'
#
loop_
_entity.id
_entity.type
_entity.pdbx_description
1 polymer ?
#
loop_
_entity_poly.entity_id
_entity_poly.type
_entity_poly.pdbx_seq_one_letter_code
_entity_poly.pdbx_strand_id
1 'polypeptide(L)'
;MQVPEIDQEHCLNLLSRLIQIKSYSQTDGELEATRFMADQMRSIGLEADVFPFDEGRRLNAVGIWKGKGVAGGSQTPKTLLFNGHLDTNPVSEGWTVDPWEGKIDEEFIYGIGVSNMKSGCAAYFCAVEALLQSRWRPKGDVVLTYVVGELQGGVGTMALIDQGRVQGADYFVNCEPSDIKAVTMHAEALVFEIELIGVTRHMSAKEEASNAILAGCELILQMDKMKFRGAKSSEHEKCNRCSVGVVHGALGKDLVEWRPAQVADVCRLAGSARYAPGQTQDGVMTDIRELVDKIIEKYPGMSATVSQRFEPTMPAFEVSPESRIVTSLNRAYREIRNQEQPTGVLAPTCFYGSDAGHLFKTLAANLRRWSKEYSAEPHLAGDLAHATRIRDLWRSYGIPTELEQYDVLQNFPVSQSLQLLDSDGQVAFEASLTEDEVPEDPTSSPKNGLPAFHGFSANGEACAELVYANFGELRDFELLESKGISVKGKIVICKYAKVFRGLKVRAAEQYGAAAVILYNDPQEDGQYTEANGYKPFPHGPARHPKSIQRGSVDFFSIAVGDPTTPGYPSLPGNDVERQDPGHATPKIPSLPISYADAVPFLKALNGQGLSPFSMGGEGSDWKGCLAGIDYFTGPSKVRVSLANHGTYKYAPIYNVIGTIRGMTDESIVLGNHHDSWCCGAIDPVSGTAAMNEAARALGGLCQSGWKPYRKIILANWDNEEYGLVGSTEWGEHHQQELSKNCVAYLNVDEATNGGQVLGVTGSPLLASVLRDVTQLIRSPIHEGKTVYDDWLGDQRRTDPGRPTPVLDLMGTGSDYTVFFNHLGIPSVDLLFNRQGQGVYPYHSNYDSFYWVEKFGDVGFKKHLAMAQLWGLLTVRLAGTGSILFEAVEYPKVLAHHSKQLKTKYGSLLDLSTLDRVISRFHAAALEVDTRSNTKASPTSLQPDSGVNTKYLNLERHFLLPNGEGLPGREWYRHMASTILTRSNSRSLTIYQIFAPGLWYGYDGVIFPGVVECMEAEDMKGATEWIAKIVEAIEKVTRLLLINTGV
;
A
#
# COMPACT_ATOMS: atom_id res chain seq x y z
N MET A 1 -15.25 30.38 31.56
CA MET A 1 -14.58 31.60 31.03
C MET A 1 -15.67 32.49 30.49
N GLN A 2 -15.63 33.80 30.75
CA GLN A 2 -16.52 34.73 30.05
C GLN A 2 -16.01 34.88 28.61
N VAL A 3 -16.91 34.78 27.64
CA VAL A 3 -16.57 35.00 26.23
C VAL A 3 -16.28 36.49 26.05
N PRO A 4 -15.20 36.88 25.34
CA PRO A 4 -14.91 38.29 25.11
C PRO A 4 -16.02 38.97 24.30
N GLU A 5 -16.20 40.26 24.54
CA GLU A 5 -17.03 41.12 23.70
C GLU A 5 -16.40 41.21 22.30
N ILE A 6 -17.24 41.19 21.26
CA ILE A 6 -16.79 41.26 19.87
C ILE A 6 -17.14 42.65 19.34
N ASP A 7 -16.14 43.35 18.79
CA ASP A 7 -16.36 44.63 18.12
C ASP A 7 -17.08 44.41 16.78
N GLN A 8 -18.42 44.54 16.82
CA GLN A 8 -19.28 44.36 15.65
C GLN A 8 -18.97 45.38 14.54
N GLU A 9 -18.56 46.61 14.89
CA GLU A 9 -18.23 47.64 13.91
C GLU A 9 -16.93 47.28 13.18
N HIS A 10 -15.90 46.84 13.92
CA HIS A 10 -14.66 46.34 13.32
C HIS A 10 -14.92 45.17 12.36
N CYS A 11 -15.69 44.16 12.79
CA CYS A 11 -15.94 42.98 11.96
C CYS A 11 -16.74 43.28 10.69
N LEU A 12 -17.70 44.20 10.76
CA LEU A 12 -18.45 44.65 9.58
C LEU A 12 -17.57 45.50 8.66
N ASN A 13 -16.69 46.36 9.19
CA ASN A 13 -15.73 47.13 8.40
C ASN A 13 -14.68 46.24 7.71
N LEU A 14 -14.17 45.20 8.39
CA LEU A 14 -13.28 44.19 7.81
C LEU A 14 -13.96 43.46 6.64
N LEU A 15 -15.21 43.02 6.84
CA LEU A 15 -16.00 42.36 5.80
C LEU A 15 -16.30 43.31 4.63
N SER A 16 -16.70 44.55 4.91
CA SER A 16 -16.90 45.61 3.91
C SER A 16 -15.65 45.81 3.05
N ARG A 17 -14.46 45.89 3.68
CA ARG A 17 -13.19 46.00 2.96
C ARG A 17 -12.86 44.77 2.13
N LEU A 18 -13.18 43.56 2.61
CA LEU A 18 -12.98 42.32 1.86
C LEU A 18 -13.94 42.16 0.68
N ILE A 19 -15.16 42.72 0.75
CA ILE A 19 -16.10 42.82 -0.37
C ILE A 19 -15.55 43.71 -1.48
N GLN A 20 -14.99 44.87 -1.13
CA GLN A 20 -14.45 45.85 -2.07
C GLN A 20 -13.31 45.31 -2.96
N ILE A 21 -12.62 44.25 -2.52
CA ILE A 21 -11.60 43.56 -3.31
C ILE A 21 -12.29 42.62 -4.31
N LYS A 22 -12.03 42.86 -5.61
CA LYS A 22 -12.71 42.19 -6.74
C LYS A 22 -12.13 40.82 -7.09
N SER A 23 -12.12 39.94 -6.11
CA SER A 23 -11.63 38.56 -6.18
C SER A 23 -12.55 37.64 -6.99
N TYR A 24 -12.66 37.86 -8.30
CA TYR A 24 -13.22 36.85 -9.21
C TYR A 24 -12.24 35.68 -9.35
N SER A 25 -12.75 34.45 -9.46
CA SER A 25 -11.89 33.28 -9.63
C SER A 25 -10.92 33.41 -10.82
N GLN A 26 -9.66 33.00 -10.64
CA GLN A 26 -8.59 33.09 -11.65
C GLN A 26 -8.29 34.52 -12.15
N THR A 27 -8.38 35.53 -11.28
CA THR A 27 -8.02 36.93 -11.59
C THR A 27 -7.09 37.54 -10.54
N ASP A 28 -6.41 38.63 -10.87
CA ASP A 28 -5.49 39.35 -9.97
C ASP A 28 -6.13 39.77 -8.62
N GLY A 29 -7.46 39.89 -8.56
CA GLY A 29 -8.19 40.17 -7.32
C GLY A 29 -8.08 39.06 -6.28
N GLU A 30 -7.81 37.81 -6.68
CA GLU A 30 -7.45 36.71 -5.76
C GLU A 30 -6.13 37.03 -5.03
N LEU A 31 -5.16 37.54 -5.77
CA LEU A 31 -3.84 37.91 -5.25
C LEU A 31 -3.94 39.10 -4.28
N GLU A 32 -4.80 40.08 -4.57
CA GLU A 32 -5.09 41.18 -3.64
C GLU A 32 -5.78 40.67 -2.36
N ALA A 33 -6.84 39.86 -2.47
CA ALA A 33 -7.63 39.41 -1.32
C ALA A 33 -6.82 38.53 -0.35
N THR A 34 -6.01 37.61 -0.88
CA THR A 34 -5.14 36.73 -0.09
C THR A 34 -4.02 37.51 0.61
N ARG A 35 -3.37 38.46 -0.06
CA ARG A 35 -2.37 39.35 0.55
C ARG A 35 -2.99 40.20 1.65
N PHE A 36 -4.18 40.76 1.40
CA PHE A 36 -4.93 41.51 2.41
C PHE A 36 -5.19 40.68 3.67
N MET A 37 -5.72 39.45 3.55
CA MET A 37 -5.95 38.61 4.74
C MET A 37 -4.66 38.15 5.42
N ALA A 38 -3.57 37.90 4.69
CA ALA A 38 -2.25 37.65 5.29
C ALA A 38 -1.77 38.86 6.13
N ASP A 39 -1.93 40.08 5.62
CA ASP A 39 -1.53 41.30 6.32
C ASP A 39 -2.46 41.65 7.50
N GLN A 40 -3.77 41.34 7.41
CA GLN A 40 -4.67 41.39 8.58
C GLN A 40 -4.20 40.40 9.66
N MET A 41 -3.89 39.15 9.31
CA MET A 41 -3.38 38.17 10.29
C MET A 41 -2.05 38.60 10.93
N ARG A 42 -1.15 39.21 10.15
CA ARG A 42 0.11 39.79 10.68
C ARG A 42 -0.16 40.92 11.67
N SER A 43 -1.12 41.79 11.39
CA SER A 43 -1.43 42.95 12.27
C SER A 43 -1.96 42.54 13.66
N ILE A 44 -2.68 41.43 13.77
CA ILE A 44 -3.12 40.85 15.06
C ILE A 44 -2.09 39.90 15.69
N GLY A 45 -0.94 39.68 15.04
CA GLY A 45 0.19 38.93 15.60
C GLY A 45 0.18 37.41 15.38
N LEU A 46 -0.48 36.92 14.31
CA LEU A 46 -0.33 35.54 13.84
C LEU A 46 0.96 35.36 13.03
N GLU A 47 1.53 34.16 13.06
CA GLU A 47 2.57 33.73 12.13
C GLU A 47 1.92 33.47 10.76
N ALA A 48 1.89 34.47 9.88
CA ALA A 48 1.09 34.42 8.65
C ALA A 48 1.86 34.79 7.36
N ASP A 49 1.57 34.03 6.30
CA ASP A 49 2.17 34.22 4.98
C ASP A 49 1.27 33.75 3.82
N VAL A 50 1.69 34.03 2.58
CA VAL A 50 1.03 33.60 1.35
C VAL A 50 1.82 32.51 0.64
N PHE A 51 1.09 31.53 0.08
CA PHE A 51 1.65 30.31 -0.48
C PHE A 51 1.22 30.16 -1.95
N PRO A 52 2.15 30.22 -2.91
CA PRO A 52 1.84 30.16 -4.34
C PRO A 52 1.49 28.74 -4.79
N PHE A 53 0.56 28.66 -5.72
CA PHE A 53 0.27 27.45 -6.51
C PHE A 53 -0.07 27.86 -7.95
N ASP A 54 -0.36 26.88 -8.82
CA ASP A 54 -0.71 27.13 -10.22
C ASP A 54 0.34 28.00 -10.97
N GLU A 55 1.60 27.54 -10.95
CA GLU A 55 2.79 28.26 -11.45
C GLU A 55 3.04 29.64 -10.79
N GLY A 56 2.43 29.90 -9.63
CA GLY A 56 2.48 31.18 -8.93
C GLY A 56 1.45 32.19 -9.39
N ARG A 57 0.54 31.79 -10.29
CA ARG A 57 -0.59 32.62 -10.76
C ARG A 57 -1.68 32.77 -9.71
N ARG A 58 -1.70 31.90 -8.69
CA ARG A 58 -2.66 31.92 -7.57
C ARG A 58 -1.93 31.80 -6.24
N LEU A 59 -2.54 32.32 -5.18
CA LEU A 59 -2.03 32.32 -3.81
C LEU A 59 -3.11 31.78 -2.86
N ASN A 60 -2.70 31.14 -1.77
CA ASN A 60 -3.54 30.97 -0.58
C ASN A 60 -2.85 31.69 0.59
N ALA A 61 -3.59 32.21 1.57
CA ALA A 61 -3.01 32.76 2.80
C ALA A 61 -3.24 31.83 3.99
N VAL A 62 -2.21 31.62 4.81
CA VAL A 62 -2.29 30.83 6.05
C VAL A 62 -1.70 31.63 7.20
N GLY A 63 -2.38 31.65 8.35
CA GLY A 63 -1.86 32.23 9.59
C GLY A 63 -2.03 31.31 10.78
N ILE A 64 -0.99 31.23 11.61
CA ILE A 64 -0.95 30.33 12.76
C ILE A 64 -0.89 31.15 14.05
N TRP A 65 -1.91 30.96 14.90
CA TRP A 65 -1.88 31.41 16.28
C TRP A 65 -1.26 30.32 17.16
N LYS A 66 -0.02 30.54 17.61
CA LYS A 66 0.70 29.58 18.45
C LYS A 66 0.08 29.38 19.83
N GLY A 67 -0.19 28.12 20.15
CA GLY A 67 -0.64 27.67 21.45
C GLY A 67 0.43 27.79 22.53
N LYS A 68 0.01 27.69 23.80
CA LYS A 68 0.94 27.69 24.95
C LYS A 68 1.41 26.29 25.38
N GLY A 69 1.03 25.26 24.63
CA GLY A 69 1.27 23.87 24.97
C GLY A 69 0.47 23.38 26.19
N VAL A 70 0.91 22.25 26.75
CA VAL A 70 0.39 21.67 28.00
C VAL A 70 1.58 21.29 28.88
N ALA A 71 1.75 21.99 30.00
CA ALA A 71 2.80 21.65 30.97
C ALA A 71 2.42 20.39 31.78
N GLY A 72 3.26 19.36 31.73
CA GLY A 72 3.23 18.22 32.67
C GLY A 72 2.03 17.27 32.57
N GLY A 73 1.34 17.19 31.42
CA GLY A 73 0.20 16.29 31.21
C GLY A 73 0.33 15.41 29.97
N SER A 74 -0.19 14.18 30.02
CA SER A 74 -0.11 13.16 28.96
C SER A 74 -1.03 13.40 27.74
N GLN A 75 -1.48 14.63 27.51
CA GLN A 75 -2.38 14.97 26.41
C GLN A 75 -1.74 15.98 25.46
N THR A 76 -1.49 15.52 24.23
CA THR A 76 -1.23 16.34 23.04
C THR A 76 -2.08 17.62 23.04
N PRO A 77 -1.48 18.81 22.90
CA PRO A 77 -2.22 20.02 22.57
C PRO A 77 -2.87 19.83 21.18
N LYS A 78 -4.20 19.94 21.10
CA LYS A 78 -4.93 19.67 19.85
C LYS A 78 -5.09 20.94 19.01
N THR A 79 -4.82 20.82 17.71
CA THR A 79 -4.82 21.93 16.74
C THR A 79 -6.18 22.07 16.08
N LEU A 80 -6.66 23.31 15.91
CA LEU A 80 -7.93 23.64 15.27
C LEU A 80 -7.69 24.47 13.99
N LEU A 81 -8.23 24.01 12.87
CA LEU A 81 -8.22 24.71 11.58
C LEU A 81 -9.55 25.43 11.35
N PHE A 82 -9.50 26.69 10.92
CA PHE A 82 -10.61 27.41 10.29
C PHE A 82 -10.28 27.63 8.82
N ASN A 83 -11.17 27.19 7.93
CA ASN A 83 -11.01 27.37 6.49
C ASN A 83 -12.14 28.24 5.92
N GLY A 84 -11.78 29.09 4.95
CA GLY A 84 -12.74 29.69 4.04
C GLY A 84 -12.11 30.22 2.76
N HIS A 85 -12.90 30.32 1.69
CA HIS A 85 -12.45 30.82 0.40
C HIS A 85 -12.70 32.33 0.25
N LEU A 86 -11.92 32.94 -0.65
CA LEU A 86 -11.97 34.37 -0.96
C LEU A 86 -12.45 34.70 -2.38
N ASP A 87 -12.49 33.70 -3.28
CA ASP A 87 -12.88 33.91 -4.66
C ASP A 87 -14.42 33.93 -4.85
N THR A 88 -14.86 34.55 -5.93
CA THR A 88 -16.28 34.84 -6.16
C THR A 88 -16.66 34.61 -7.61
N ASN A 89 -17.92 34.21 -7.82
CA ASN A 89 -18.54 34.19 -9.13
C ASN A 89 -18.68 35.62 -9.71
N PRO A 90 -18.84 35.76 -11.04
CA PRO A 90 -19.22 37.04 -11.65
C PRO A 90 -20.49 37.65 -11.05
N VAL A 91 -20.54 38.99 -10.98
CA VAL A 91 -21.73 39.73 -10.54
C VAL A 91 -22.93 39.45 -11.44
N SER A 92 -24.05 39.05 -10.83
CA SER A 92 -25.36 38.92 -11.49
C SER A 92 -26.01 40.29 -11.75
N GLU A 93 -26.97 40.35 -12.66
CA GLU A 93 -27.87 41.51 -12.76
C GLU A 93 -28.83 41.62 -11.56
N GLY A 94 -29.56 42.73 -11.46
CA GLY A 94 -30.68 42.90 -10.52
C GLY A 94 -30.36 43.47 -9.13
N TRP A 95 -29.11 43.85 -8.85
CA TRP A 95 -28.74 44.46 -7.57
C TRP A 95 -29.34 45.86 -7.39
N THR A 96 -29.83 46.15 -6.17
CA THR A 96 -30.43 47.44 -5.77
C THR A 96 -29.45 48.40 -5.08
N VAL A 97 -28.21 47.95 -4.85
CA VAL A 97 -27.06 48.66 -4.29
C VAL A 97 -25.81 48.23 -5.07
N ASP A 98 -24.67 48.90 -4.95
CA ASP A 98 -23.44 48.44 -5.62
C ASP A 98 -22.92 47.15 -4.92
N PRO A 99 -22.81 46.01 -5.61
CA PRO A 99 -22.32 44.75 -5.04
C PRO A 99 -20.87 44.81 -4.55
N TRP A 100 -20.12 45.88 -4.85
CA TRP A 100 -18.74 46.10 -4.41
C TRP A 100 -18.59 47.13 -3.30
N GLU A 101 -19.65 47.88 -2.93
CA GLU A 101 -19.57 48.93 -1.90
C GLU A 101 -19.20 48.35 -0.53
N GLY A 102 -19.66 47.12 -0.24
CA GLY A 102 -19.61 46.54 1.10
C GLY A 102 -20.55 47.29 2.05
N LYS A 103 -21.69 47.75 1.53
CA LYS A 103 -22.62 48.67 2.19
C LYS A 103 -23.23 48.04 3.43
N ILE A 104 -23.20 48.75 4.55
CA ILE A 104 -23.83 48.37 5.82
C ILE A 104 -25.04 49.30 6.07
N ASP A 105 -26.14 48.76 6.59
CA ASP A 105 -27.21 49.53 7.22
C ASP A 105 -27.64 48.91 8.57
N GLU A 106 -28.83 49.25 9.07
CA GLU A 106 -29.32 48.82 10.39
C GLU A 106 -29.66 47.32 10.47
N GLU A 107 -29.88 46.64 9.34
CA GLU A 107 -30.28 45.22 9.30
C GLU A 107 -29.31 44.33 8.52
N PHE A 108 -28.64 44.85 7.48
CA PHE A 108 -27.83 44.04 6.56
C PHE A 108 -26.45 44.63 6.22
N ILE A 109 -25.55 43.75 5.79
CA ILE A 109 -24.38 44.10 4.96
C ILE A 109 -24.54 43.49 3.56
N TYR A 110 -24.38 44.33 2.54
CA TYR A 110 -24.58 43.98 1.15
C TYR A 110 -23.26 43.90 0.39
N GLY A 111 -23.10 42.83 -0.39
CA GLY A 111 -21.99 42.69 -1.32
C GLY A 111 -21.85 41.28 -1.89
N ILE A 112 -21.12 41.17 -2.98
CA ILE A 112 -20.78 39.86 -3.54
C ILE A 112 -19.76 39.14 -2.65
N GLY A 113 -19.90 37.81 -2.55
CA GLY A 113 -19.11 36.99 -1.62
C GLY A 113 -19.66 36.97 -0.17
N VAL A 114 -20.56 37.88 0.25
CA VAL A 114 -21.12 37.86 1.62
C VAL A 114 -21.76 36.51 1.94
N SER A 115 -22.62 36.00 1.07
CA SER A 115 -23.21 34.66 1.16
C SER A 115 -22.47 33.60 0.34
N ASN A 116 -21.22 33.86 -0.05
CA ASN A 116 -20.30 32.91 -0.67
C ASN A 116 -18.92 33.12 0.01
N MET A 117 -18.92 32.76 1.30
CA MET A 117 -17.80 32.62 2.24
C MET A 117 -17.02 33.84 2.75
N LYS A 118 -17.08 35.04 2.16
CA LYS A 118 -16.38 36.22 2.71
C LYS A 118 -16.83 36.58 4.15
N SER A 119 -18.11 36.39 4.48
CA SER A 119 -18.63 36.62 5.85
C SER A 119 -18.05 35.64 6.88
N GLY A 120 -17.93 34.35 6.54
CA GLY A 120 -17.29 33.34 7.37
C GLY A 120 -15.81 33.67 7.62
N CYS A 121 -15.10 34.08 6.57
CA CYS A 121 -13.71 34.53 6.60
C CYS A 121 -13.46 35.68 7.59
N ALA A 122 -14.32 36.70 7.60
CA ALA A 122 -14.24 37.80 8.56
C ALA A 122 -14.65 37.37 9.99
N ALA A 123 -15.66 36.49 10.13
CA ALA A 123 -16.16 36.06 11.43
C ALA A 123 -15.13 35.25 12.23
N TYR A 124 -14.43 34.29 11.63
CA TYR A 124 -13.41 33.52 12.36
C TYR A 124 -12.12 34.31 12.60
N PHE A 125 -11.80 35.31 11.77
CA PHE A 125 -10.75 36.30 12.04
C PHE A 125 -11.05 37.04 13.35
N CYS A 126 -12.20 37.71 13.41
CA CYS A 126 -12.64 38.47 14.57
C CYS A 126 -12.72 37.63 15.86
N ALA A 127 -13.17 36.37 15.75
CA ALA A 127 -13.21 35.47 16.90
C ALA A 127 -11.81 35.20 17.49
N VAL A 128 -10.79 35.04 16.64
CA VAL A 128 -9.40 34.88 17.10
C VAL A 128 -8.81 36.19 17.61
N GLU A 129 -9.10 37.32 16.96
CA GLU A 129 -8.66 38.63 17.44
C GLU A 129 -9.23 38.96 18.83
N ALA A 130 -10.55 38.84 19.03
CA ALA A 130 -11.17 39.11 20.33
C ALA A 130 -10.60 38.21 21.45
N LEU A 131 -10.29 36.95 21.13
CA LEU A 131 -9.63 36.04 22.05
C LEU A 131 -8.16 36.43 22.33
N LEU A 132 -7.41 36.93 21.34
CA LEU A 132 -6.06 37.50 21.51
C LEU A 132 -6.09 38.77 22.40
N GLN A 133 -6.98 39.71 22.10
CA GLN A 133 -7.17 40.95 22.87
C GLN A 133 -7.56 40.65 24.33
N SER A 134 -8.37 39.62 24.57
CA SER A 134 -8.71 39.13 25.92
C SER A 134 -7.52 38.56 26.72
N ARG A 135 -6.34 38.43 26.09
CA ARG A 135 -5.13 37.79 26.62
C ARG A 135 -5.28 36.31 26.95
N TRP A 136 -6.33 35.67 26.45
CA TRP A 136 -6.40 34.21 26.42
C TRP A 136 -5.33 33.66 25.46
N ARG A 137 -4.97 32.39 25.64
CA ARG A 137 -4.18 31.62 24.68
C ARG A 137 -4.65 30.17 24.65
N PRO A 138 -4.81 29.55 23.47
CA PRO A 138 -5.19 28.15 23.33
C PRO A 138 -4.07 27.23 23.84
N LYS A 139 -4.37 25.92 23.95
CA LYS A 139 -3.38 24.90 24.32
C LYS A 139 -2.56 24.47 23.11
N GLY A 140 -3.22 23.95 22.06
CA GLY A 140 -2.62 23.75 20.74
C GLY A 140 -2.75 24.99 19.86
N ASP A 141 -2.28 24.88 18.63
CA ASP A 141 -2.33 25.97 17.65
C ASP A 141 -3.75 26.16 17.09
N VAL A 142 -4.05 27.39 16.65
CA VAL A 142 -5.23 27.68 15.83
C VAL A 142 -4.75 28.19 14.47
N VAL A 143 -5.13 27.51 13.40
CA VAL A 143 -4.70 27.79 12.03
C VAL A 143 -5.86 28.39 11.27
N LEU A 144 -5.63 29.50 10.57
CA LEU A 144 -6.59 30.18 9.70
C LEU A 144 -6.12 30.04 8.26
N THR A 145 -6.98 29.53 7.37
CA THR A 145 -6.70 29.35 5.94
C THR A 145 -7.71 30.08 5.08
N TYR A 146 -7.18 31.01 4.27
CA TYR A 146 -7.91 31.78 3.28
C TYR A 146 -7.48 31.32 1.88
N VAL A 147 -8.33 30.52 1.23
CA VAL A 147 -8.01 29.85 -0.03
C VAL A 147 -8.68 30.48 -1.24
N VAL A 148 -8.26 30.10 -2.44
CA VAL A 148 -8.95 30.46 -3.69
C VAL A 148 -9.12 29.25 -4.63
N GLY A 149 -10.20 29.25 -5.39
CA GLY A 149 -10.56 28.18 -6.32
C GLY A 149 -11.43 27.09 -5.70
N GLU A 150 -12.20 27.40 -4.66
CA GLU A 150 -13.30 26.52 -4.22
C GLU A 150 -14.27 26.28 -5.39
N LEU A 151 -14.63 27.37 -6.08
CA LEU A 151 -15.46 27.40 -7.28
C LEU A 151 -14.87 26.67 -8.51
N GLN A 152 -13.67 26.10 -8.43
CA GLN A 152 -13.07 25.20 -9.44
C GLN A 152 -12.77 23.80 -8.87
N GLY A 153 -13.44 23.39 -7.80
CA GLY A 153 -13.29 22.06 -7.21
C GLY A 153 -12.41 22.02 -5.95
N GLY A 154 -12.19 23.14 -5.26
CA GLY A 154 -11.35 23.20 -4.05
C GLY A 154 -9.84 23.20 -4.31
N VAL A 155 -9.39 23.69 -5.47
CA VAL A 155 -7.99 23.56 -5.92
C VAL A 155 -6.98 24.27 -4.99
N GLY A 156 -7.36 25.39 -4.37
CA GLY A 156 -6.52 26.06 -3.36
C GLY A 156 -6.36 25.23 -2.08
N THR A 157 -7.44 24.57 -1.61
CA THR A 157 -7.40 23.71 -0.42
C THR A 157 -6.59 22.44 -0.68
N MET A 158 -6.73 21.81 -1.85
CA MET A 158 -5.84 20.71 -2.25
C MET A 158 -4.38 21.17 -2.29
N ALA A 159 -4.08 22.34 -2.88
CA ALA A 159 -2.73 22.89 -2.88
C ALA A 159 -2.18 23.14 -1.46
N LEU A 160 -2.99 23.56 -0.47
CA LEU A 160 -2.55 23.66 0.93
C LEU A 160 -2.29 22.30 1.60
N ILE A 161 -3.06 21.26 1.24
CA ILE A 161 -2.85 19.88 1.72
C ILE A 161 -1.54 19.33 1.14
N ASP A 162 -1.34 19.47 -0.18
CA ASP A 162 -0.15 19.01 -0.90
C ASP A 162 1.12 19.75 -0.44
N GLN A 163 1.03 21.05 -0.16
CA GLN A 163 2.12 21.84 0.39
C GLN A 163 2.36 21.65 1.90
N GLY A 164 1.64 20.71 2.55
CA GLY A 164 1.82 20.38 3.95
C GLY A 164 1.27 21.41 4.95
N ARG A 165 0.63 22.50 4.49
CA ARG A 165 0.30 23.68 5.31
C ARG A 165 -0.83 23.45 6.31
N VAL A 166 -1.65 22.42 6.08
CA VAL A 166 -2.72 21.97 6.99
C VAL A 166 -2.47 20.58 7.60
N GLN A 167 -1.32 19.96 7.32
CA GLN A 167 -0.98 18.60 7.80
C GLN A 167 -0.61 18.59 9.29
N GLY A 168 -1.61 18.76 10.14
CA GLY A 168 -1.47 18.83 11.60
C GLY A 168 -2.73 19.29 12.34
N ALA A 169 -3.80 19.63 11.63
CA ALA A 169 -5.10 19.91 12.23
C ALA A 169 -5.76 18.63 12.77
N ASP A 170 -6.12 18.61 14.05
CA ASP A 170 -6.90 17.53 14.66
C ASP A 170 -8.40 17.69 14.43
N TYR A 171 -8.83 18.94 14.27
CA TYR A 171 -10.20 19.36 14.01
C TYR A 171 -10.17 20.49 12.98
N PHE A 172 -11.16 20.54 12.09
CA PHE A 172 -11.40 21.68 11.23
C PHE A 172 -12.84 22.18 11.36
N VAL A 173 -13.05 23.46 11.05
CA VAL A 173 -14.35 24.08 10.83
C VAL A 173 -14.27 24.81 9.49
N ASN A 174 -15.04 24.35 8.50
CA ASN A 174 -15.18 25.06 7.24
C ASN A 174 -16.34 26.06 7.37
N CYS A 175 -16.05 27.36 7.30
CA CYS A 175 -17.00 28.41 7.67
C CYS A 175 -17.94 28.82 6.52
N GLU A 176 -18.62 27.83 5.92
CA GLU A 176 -19.67 28.07 4.93
C GLU A 176 -20.83 28.86 5.54
N PRO A 177 -21.53 29.70 4.74
CA PRO A 177 -22.70 30.44 5.20
C PRO A 177 -23.92 29.51 5.39
N SER A 178 -23.93 28.78 6.50
CA SER A 178 -24.92 27.74 6.81
C SER A 178 -26.11 28.22 7.67
N ASP A 179 -26.26 29.53 7.91
CA ASP A 179 -27.04 30.12 9.02
C ASP A 179 -26.56 29.64 10.41
N ILE A 180 -25.26 29.38 10.57
CA ILE A 180 -24.63 28.86 11.81
C ILE A 180 -25.14 27.44 12.18
N LYS A 181 -25.71 26.71 11.21
CA LYS A 181 -26.09 25.30 11.35
C LYS A 181 -24.86 24.40 11.30
N ALA A 182 -24.82 23.37 12.15
CA ALA A 182 -23.74 22.39 12.19
C ALA A 182 -23.98 21.29 11.14
N VAL A 183 -23.53 21.53 9.90
CA VAL A 183 -23.61 20.54 8.82
C VAL A 183 -22.55 19.45 9.06
N THR A 184 -22.99 18.25 9.43
CA THR A 184 -22.09 17.11 9.72
C THR A 184 -22.03 16.06 8.60
N MET A 185 -22.83 16.23 7.55
CA MET A 185 -22.75 15.44 6.32
C MET A 185 -23.08 16.34 5.12
N HIS A 186 -22.31 16.18 4.06
CA HIS A 186 -22.35 17.04 2.88
C HIS A 186 -22.23 16.21 1.60
N ALA A 187 -22.85 16.68 0.52
CA ALA A 187 -22.84 16.00 -0.77
C ALA A 187 -21.49 16.10 -1.49
N GLU A 188 -21.22 15.12 -2.37
CA GLU A 188 -20.20 15.18 -3.40
C GLU A 188 -20.75 15.92 -4.63
N ALA A 189 -19.88 16.65 -5.35
CA ALA A 189 -20.28 17.50 -6.48
C ALA A 189 -19.81 16.94 -7.83
N LEU A 190 -20.76 16.47 -8.65
CA LEU A 190 -20.54 16.03 -10.04
C LEU A 190 -21.21 16.99 -11.03
N VAL A 191 -20.59 17.22 -12.18
CA VAL A 191 -21.17 17.99 -13.29
C VAL A 191 -21.20 17.07 -14.53
N PHE A 192 -22.29 17.14 -15.29
CA PHE A 192 -22.57 16.24 -16.42
C PHE A 192 -23.06 17.01 -17.64
N GLU A 193 -22.85 16.43 -18.83
CA GLU A 193 -23.33 16.95 -20.11
C GLU A 193 -23.96 15.84 -20.96
N ILE A 194 -25.07 16.20 -21.62
CA ILE A 194 -25.91 15.32 -22.44
C ILE A 194 -26.16 16.00 -23.78
N GLU A 195 -25.71 15.39 -24.89
CA GLU A 195 -26.13 15.76 -26.24
C GLU A 195 -27.22 14.78 -26.70
N LEU A 196 -28.37 15.31 -27.13
CA LEU A 196 -29.44 14.57 -27.80
C LEU A 196 -29.40 14.87 -29.30
N ILE A 197 -29.51 13.82 -30.12
CA ILE A 197 -29.62 13.91 -31.58
C ILE A 197 -30.88 13.17 -32.02
N GLY A 198 -31.91 13.93 -32.40
CA GLY A 198 -33.20 13.48 -32.91
C GLY A 198 -33.30 13.49 -34.44
N VAL A 199 -34.51 13.70 -34.96
CA VAL A 199 -34.82 13.64 -36.40
C VAL A 199 -35.62 14.87 -36.81
N THR A 200 -35.04 15.71 -37.68
CA THR A 200 -35.68 16.96 -38.13
C THR A 200 -36.70 16.77 -39.25
N ARG A 201 -37.74 17.61 -39.24
CA ARG A 201 -38.73 17.83 -40.32
C ARG A 201 -39.21 19.28 -40.30
N HIS A 202 -39.76 19.76 -41.41
CA HIS A 202 -40.58 20.97 -41.41
C HIS A 202 -41.85 20.76 -40.56
N MET A 203 -42.38 21.81 -39.94
CA MET A 203 -43.53 21.74 -39.02
C MET A 203 -44.83 21.18 -39.65
N SER A 204 -44.91 21.09 -40.98
CA SER A 204 -46.01 20.45 -41.72
C SER A 204 -45.94 18.91 -41.78
N ALA A 205 -44.87 18.32 -41.26
CA ALA A 205 -44.67 16.88 -41.10
C ALA A 205 -44.04 16.61 -39.71
N LYS A 206 -44.53 17.30 -38.69
CA LYS A 206 -44.02 17.26 -37.31
C LYS A 206 -44.14 15.87 -36.70
N GLU A 207 -45.13 15.10 -37.15
CA GLU A 207 -45.48 13.75 -36.71
C GLU A 207 -44.44 12.70 -37.16
N GLU A 208 -43.60 13.03 -38.15
CA GLU A 208 -42.43 12.23 -38.55
C GLU A 208 -41.11 12.66 -37.87
N ALA A 209 -41.16 13.61 -36.93
CA ALA A 209 -39.98 14.21 -36.31
C ALA A 209 -39.77 13.77 -34.86
N SER A 210 -38.51 13.52 -34.50
CA SER A 210 -38.09 13.26 -33.12
C SER A 210 -37.44 14.52 -32.56
N ASN A 211 -38.23 15.31 -31.83
CA ASN A 211 -37.88 16.65 -31.37
C ASN A 211 -36.97 16.61 -30.13
N ALA A 212 -35.70 16.99 -30.30
CA ALA A 212 -34.69 16.96 -29.24
C ALA A 212 -34.97 17.96 -28.10
N ILE A 213 -35.66 19.07 -28.37
CA ILE A 213 -36.06 20.03 -27.32
C ILE A 213 -37.14 19.41 -26.43
N LEU A 214 -38.12 18.69 -26.98
CA LEU A 214 -39.17 18.06 -26.18
C LEU A 214 -38.63 16.93 -25.29
N ALA A 215 -37.73 16.10 -25.83
CA ALA A 215 -37.00 15.10 -25.04
C ALA A 215 -36.15 15.76 -23.93
N GLY A 216 -35.47 16.87 -24.24
CA GLY A 216 -34.73 17.67 -23.25
C GLY A 216 -35.62 18.22 -22.14
N CYS A 217 -36.77 18.82 -22.48
CA CYS A 217 -37.75 19.29 -21.50
C CYS A 217 -38.26 18.16 -20.59
N GLU A 218 -38.48 16.96 -21.13
CA GLU A 218 -38.88 15.81 -20.30
C GLU A 218 -37.74 15.36 -19.37
N LEU A 219 -36.49 15.30 -19.86
CA LEU A 219 -35.33 14.98 -19.03
C LEU A 219 -35.16 15.95 -17.87
N ILE A 220 -35.22 17.27 -18.12
CA ILE A 220 -35.10 18.30 -17.08
C ILE A 220 -36.13 18.08 -15.95
N LEU A 221 -37.39 17.80 -16.32
CA LEU A 221 -38.48 17.59 -15.38
C LEU A 221 -38.41 16.27 -14.59
N GLN A 222 -37.61 15.30 -15.04
CA GLN A 222 -37.33 14.06 -14.30
C GLN A 222 -36.04 14.18 -13.48
N MET A 223 -35.01 14.84 -14.02
CA MET A 223 -33.72 15.09 -13.37
C MET A 223 -33.87 15.86 -12.07
N ASP A 224 -34.68 16.93 -12.04
CA ASP A 224 -35.02 17.70 -10.82
C ASP A 224 -35.48 16.81 -9.63
N LYS A 225 -36.03 15.63 -9.93
CA LYS A 225 -36.60 14.68 -8.95
C LYS A 225 -35.72 13.46 -8.70
N MET A 226 -34.56 13.34 -9.36
CA MET A 226 -33.71 12.16 -9.26
C MET A 226 -33.20 11.89 -7.84
N LYS A 227 -33.19 10.60 -7.51
CA LYS A 227 -32.46 10.00 -6.41
C LYS A 227 -31.52 8.95 -6.98
N PHE A 228 -30.33 8.83 -6.41
CA PHE A 228 -29.26 8.00 -6.94
C PHE A 228 -29.14 6.69 -6.15
N ARG A 229 -28.62 5.64 -6.79
CA ARG A 229 -28.43 4.31 -6.19
C ARG A 229 -27.35 4.30 -5.09
N GLY A 230 -27.50 3.39 -4.12
CA GLY A 230 -26.51 3.16 -3.06
C GLY A 230 -26.57 4.10 -1.84
N ALA A 231 -27.63 4.89 -1.66
CA ALA A 231 -27.77 5.71 -0.45
C ALA A 231 -27.83 4.84 0.81
N LYS A 232 -26.92 5.04 1.78
CA LYS A 232 -26.84 4.21 3.00
C LYS A 232 -28.11 4.23 3.86
N SER A 233 -28.86 5.34 3.83
CA SER A 233 -30.13 5.49 4.51
C SER A 233 -30.99 6.59 3.87
N SER A 234 -32.26 6.70 4.28
CA SER A 234 -33.14 7.80 3.91
C SER A 234 -32.61 9.18 4.33
N GLU A 235 -31.76 9.25 5.37
CA GLU A 235 -31.08 10.51 5.75
C GLU A 235 -29.96 10.88 4.78
N HIS A 236 -29.24 9.89 4.23
CA HIS A 236 -28.28 10.11 3.15
C HIS A 236 -29.00 10.55 1.87
N GLU A 237 -30.09 9.87 1.50
CA GLU A 237 -30.88 10.19 0.31
C GLU A 237 -31.40 11.64 0.28
N LYS A 238 -31.57 12.30 1.43
CA LYS A 238 -31.93 13.74 1.49
C LYS A 238 -30.93 14.63 0.77
N CYS A 239 -29.62 14.32 0.82
CA CYS A 239 -28.56 15.05 0.12
C CYS A 239 -28.73 15.04 -1.41
N ASN A 240 -29.43 14.03 -1.95
CA ASN A 240 -29.48 13.81 -3.39
C ASN A 240 -30.26 14.92 -4.12
N ARG A 241 -29.58 15.61 -5.02
CA ARG A 241 -30.11 16.62 -5.95
C ARG A 241 -29.54 16.38 -7.34
N CYS A 242 -30.32 16.72 -8.35
CA CYS A 242 -29.86 16.81 -9.73
C CYS A 242 -30.58 17.98 -10.38
N SER A 243 -29.88 18.79 -11.17
CA SER A 243 -30.47 19.95 -11.82
C SER A 243 -29.75 20.27 -13.12
N VAL A 244 -30.51 20.61 -14.17
CA VAL A 244 -29.97 21.04 -15.46
C VAL A 244 -29.97 22.56 -15.47
N GLY A 245 -28.77 23.16 -15.41
CA GLY A 245 -28.58 24.60 -15.39
C GLY A 245 -28.40 25.24 -16.78
N VAL A 246 -28.07 24.43 -17.79
CA VAL A 246 -27.85 24.88 -19.17
C VAL A 246 -28.66 24.04 -20.13
N VAL A 247 -29.38 24.70 -21.05
CA VAL A 247 -30.19 24.08 -22.10
C VAL A 247 -29.97 24.87 -23.39
N HIS A 248 -29.55 24.21 -24.46
CA HIS A 248 -29.39 24.83 -25.78
C HIS A 248 -29.76 23.83 -26.87
N GLY A 249 -30.88 24.06 -27.56
CA GLY A 249 -31.36 23.18 -28.64
C GLY A 249 -31.95 23.96 -29.81
N ALA A 250 -31.60 23.54 -31.02
CA ALA A 250 -31.91 24.19 -32.30
C ALA A 250 -31.70 23.20 -33.46
N LEU A 251 -31.56 23.69 -34.70
CA LEU A 251 -31.38 22.88 -35.90
C LEU A 251 -29.90 22.59 -36.19
N GLY A 252 -29.52 21.31 -36.24
CA GLY A 252 -28.16 20.85 -36.51
C GLY A 252 -27.16 21.05 -35.36
N LYS A 253 -25.96 20.46 -35.49
CA LYS A 253 -24.92 20.51 -34.44
C LYS A 253 -24.34 21.92 -34.20
N ASP A 254 -24.48 22.79 -35.20
CA ASP A 254 -24.14 24.21 -35.16
C ASP A 254 -25.24 25.08 -34.50
N LEU A 255 -26.35 24.46 -34.09
CA LEU A 255 -27.47 25.06 -33.35
C LEU A 255 -28.09 26.29 -34.05
N VAL A 256 -28.55 26.08 -35.28
CA VAL A 256 -29.04 27.13 -36.18
C VAL A 256 -30.44 27.62 -35.77
N GLU A 257 -30.52 28.82 -35.19
CA GLU A 257 -31.75 29.38 -34.60
C GLU A 257 -32.77 29.94 -35.61
N TRP A 258 -32.33 30.48 -36.76
CA TRP A 258 -33.17 31.34 -37.62
C TRP A 258 -34.40 30.66 -38.25
N ARG A 259 -34.52 29.33 -38.14
CA ARG A 259 -35.51 28.51 -38.86
C ARG A 259 -36.48 27.76 -37.92
N PRO A 260 -37.27 28.45 -37.06
CA PRO A 260 -38.19 27.80 -36.11
C PRO A 260 -39.35 27.03 -36.75
N ALA A 261 -39.55 27.18 -38.08
CA ALA A 261 -40.48 26.35 -38.85
C ALA A 261 -39.97 24.90 -39.07
N GLN A 262 -38.76 24.57 -38.62
CA GLN A 262 -38.17 23.24 -38.71
C GLN A 262 -37.90 22.69 -37.29
N VAL A 263 -38.31 21.44 -37.06
CA VAL A 263 -38.21 20.76 -35.76
C VAL A 263 -36.74 20.57 -35.40
N ALA A 264 -36.36 21.00 -34.20
CA ALA A 264 -35.02 20.87 -33.65
C ALA A 264 -34.64 19.39 -33.44
N ASP A 265 -33.50 19.02 -34.02
CA ASP A 265 -32.87 17.71 -33.94
C ASP A 265 -31.66 17.68 -33.02
N VAL A 266 -31.14 18.81 -32.53
CA VAL A 266 -30.07 18.82 -31.52
C VAL A 266 -30.53 19.55 -30.27
N CYS A 267 -30.22 18.98 -29.10
CA CYS A 267 -30.38 19.62 -27.80
C CYS A 267 -29.23 19.21 -26.88
N ARG A 268 -28.49 20.20 -26.37
CA ARG A 268 -27.42 20.03 -25.37
C ARG A 268 -27.93 20.48 -24.00
N LEU A 269 -27.72 19.63 -23.01
CA LEU A 269 -28.05 19.87 -21.61
C LEU A 269 -26.75 19.78 -20.80
N ALA A 270 -26.49 20.75 -19.92
CA ALA A 270 -25.46 20.59 -18.89
C ALA A 270 -26.06 20.84 -17.51
N GLY A 271 -25.69 19.98 -16.56
CA GLY A 271 -26.30 19.93 -15.24
C GLY A 271 -25.33 19.46 -14.18
N SER A 272 -25.79 19.44 -12.93
CA SER A 272 -24.99 19.02 -11.79
C SER A 272 -25.78 18.09 -10.88
N ALA A 273 -25.11 17.02 -10.48
CA ALA A 273 -25.59 16.05 -9.51
C ALA A 273 -24.92 16.29 -8.15
N ARG A 274 -25.64 15.93 -7.10
CA ARG A 274 -25.20 15.93 -5.71
C ARG A 274 -25.60 14.61 -5.10
N TYR A 275 -24.66 13.91 -4.47
CA TYR A 275 -24.92 12.61 -3.87
C TYR A 275 -24.23 12.44 -2.51
N ALA A 276 -24.80 11.57 -1.68
CA ALA A 276 -24.36 11.39 -0.30
C ALA A 276 -23.09 10.52 -0.16
N PRO A 277 -22.38 10.60 0.98
CA PRO A 277 -21.41 9.60 1.40
C PRO A 277 -21.90 8.15 1.20
N GLY A 278 -21.03 7.30 0.66
CA GLY A 278 -21.35 5.91 0.32
C GLY A 278 -21.98 5.71 -1.06
N GLN A 279 -22.48 6.77 -1.71
CA GLN A 279 -22.89 6.73 -3.12
C GLN A 279 -21.67 6.98 -4.03
N THR A 280 -21.69 6.44 -5.25
CA THR A 280 -20.55 6.50 -6.17
C THR A 280 -20.87 7.29 -7.44
N GLN A 281 -19.85 7.95 -8.00
CA GLN A 281 -19.92 8.66 -9.27
C GLN A 281 -20.45 7.77 -10.40
N ASP A 282 -19.98 6.52 -10.49
CA ASP A 282 -20.44 5.56 -11.50
C ASP A 282 -21.90 5.17 -11.31
N GLY A 283 -22.37 5.00 -10.08
CA GLY A 283 -23.78 4.74 -9.79
C GLY A 283 -24.66 5.89 -10.27
N VAL A 284 -24.27 7.12 -9.94
CA VAL A 284 -24.95 8.36 -10.33
C VAL A 284 -24.96 8.56 -11.85
N MET A 285 -23.83 8.33 -12.52
CA MET A 285 -23.75 8.38 -13.99
C MET A 285 -24.55 7.26 -14.67
N THR A 286 -24.72 6.12 -14.00
CA THR A 286 -25.58 5.03 -14.50
C THR A 286 -27.06 5.37 -14.32
N ASP A 287 -27.48 5.94 -13.18
CA ASP A 287 -28.83 6.46 -12.98
C ASP A 287 -29.22 7.52 -14.03
N ILE A 288 -28.27 8.41 -14.39
CA ILE A 288 -28.48 9.43 -15.43
C ILE A 288 -28.64 8.79 -16.82
N ARG A 289 -27.81 7.78 -17.16
CA ARG A 289 -27.92 7.04 -18.43
C ARG A 289 -29.24 6.28 -18.54
N GLU A 290 -29.60 5.49 -17.53
CA GLU A 290 -30.86 4.75 -17.50
C GLU A 290 -32.09 5.67 -17.61
N LEU A 291 -32.03 6.89 -17.07
CA LEU A 291 -33.07 7.90 -17.29
C LEU A 291 -33.06 8.44 -18.73
N VAL A 292 -31.90 8.74 -19.31
CA VAL A 292 -31.77 9.23 -20.69
C VAL A 292 -32.32 8.21 -21.68
N ASP A 293 -31.89 6.95 -21.58
CA ASP A 293 -32.32 5.85 -22.44
C ASP A 293 -33.85 5.70 -22.42
N LYS A 294 -34.44 5.68 -21.22
CA LYS A 294 -35.89 5.60 -20.98
C LYS A 294 -36.71 6.80 -21.49
N ILE A 295 -36.09 7.95 -21.73
CA ILE A 295 -36.77 9.07 -22.41
C ILE A 295 -36.61 8.95 -23.93
N ILE A 296 -35.42 8.66 -24.45
CA ILE A 296 -35.21 8.58 -25.91
C ILE A 296 -35.96 7.41 -26.57
N GLU A 297 -36.28 6.34 -25.83
CA GLU A 297 -37.22 5.28 -26.26
C GLU A 297 -38.57 5.83 -26.80
N LYS A 298 -39.00 7.02 -26.34
CA LYS A 298 -40.26 7.65 -26.74
C LYS A 298 -40.16 8.46 -28.03
N TYR A 299 -38.95 8.66 -28.55
CA TYR A 299 -38.65 9.53 -29.70
C TYR A 299 -37.91 8.70 -30.78
N PRO A 300 -38.63 7.98 -31.66
CA PRO A 300 -38.03 7.03 -32.59
C PRO A 300 -36.89 7.61 -33.44
N GLY A 301 -35.75 6.92 -33.47
CA GLY A 301 -34.55 7.38 -34.18
C GLY A 301 -33.76 8.49 -33.46
N MET A 302 -34.11 8.84 -32.22
CA MET A 302 -33.26 9.66 -31.36
C MET A 302 -32.09 8.85 -30.79
N SER A 303 -30.97 9.51 -30.56
CA SER A 303 -29.78 8.99 -29.89
C SER A 303 -29.26 10.02 -28.89
N ALA A 304 -28.44 9.58 -27.92
CA ALA A 304 -27.89 10.45 -26.89
C ALA A 304 -26.45 10.04 -26.51
N THR A 305 -25.70 10.99 -25.97
CA THR A 305 -24.40 10.74 -25.31
C THR A 305 -24.37 11.40 -23.94
N VAL A 306 -23.99 10.66 -22.89
CA VAL A 306 -23.95 11.13 -21.49
C VAL A 306 -22.52 11.07 -20.96
N SER A 307 -21.98 12.22 -20.59
CA SER A 307 -20.58 12.39 -20.16
C SER A 307 -20.46 13.20 -18.87
N GLN A 308 -19.39 12.97 -18.11
CA GLN A 308 -18.97 13.88 -17.04
C GLN A 308 -18.30 15.12 -17.67
N ARG A 309 -18.41 16.25 -16.98
CA ARG A 309 -17.77 17.50 -17.35
C ARG A 309 -17.02 18.06 -16.15
N PHE A 310 -15.76 18.43 -16.35
CA PHE A 310 -14.79 18.87 -15.32
C PHE A 310 -14.36 17.81 -14.30
N GLU A 311 -13.09 17.91 -13.93
CA GLU A 311 -12.42 17.26 -12.81
C GLU A 311 -11.40 18.26 -12.22
N PRO A 312 -11.04 18.18 -10.93
CA PRO A 312 -11.54 17.26 -9.91
C PRO A 312 -12.95 17.61 -9.38
N THR A 313 -13.59 16.66 -8.72
CA THR A 313 -14.85 16.87 -7.97
C THR A 313 -14.59 17.34 -6.55
N MET A 314 -15.58 17.99 -5.91
CA MET A 314 -15.53 18.27 -4.46
C MET A 314 -16.15 17.12 -3.67
N PRO A 315 -15.39 16.43 -2.79
CA PRO A 315 -15.84 15.21 -2.13
C PRO A 315 -17.02 15.34 -1.17
N ALA A 316 -17.78 14.25 -1.03
CA ALA A 316 -18.66 14.05 0.12
C ALA A 316 -17.86 13.82 1.42
N PHE A 317 -18.42 14.24 2.57
CA PHE A 317 -17.93 13.88 3.91
C PHE A 317 -19.06 13.55 4.89
N GLU A 318 -18.73 12.80 5.94
CA GLU A 318 -19.62 12.40 7.03
C GLU A 318 -18.83 12.41 8.35
N VAL A 319 -19.22 13.25 9.32
CA VAL A 319 -18.63 13.25 10.68
C VAL A 319 -19.69 12.88 11.73
N SER A 320 -19.30 12.03 12.67
CA SER A 320 -20.19 11.55 13.74
C SER A 320 -20.69 12.71 14.62
N PRO A 321 -21.99 12.77 14.96
CA PRO A 321 -22.53 13.77 15.89
C PRO A 321 -21.92 13.72 17.29
N GLU A 322 -21.44 12.55 17.70
CA GLU A 322 -20.77 12.28 18.99
C GLU A 322 -19.31 12.76 19.01
N SER A 323 -18.76 13.16 17.85
CA SER A 323 -17.38 13.64 17.75
C SER A 323 -17.13 14.87 18.62
N ARG A 324 -15.88 15.02 19.09
CA ARG A 324 -15.52 16.08 20.03
C ARG A 324 -15.70 17.49 19.45
N ILE A 325 -15.55 17.67 18.13
CA ILE A 325 -15.76 18.97 17.48
C ILE A 325 -17.25 19.33 17.43
N VAL A 326 -18.12 18.43 16.95
CA VAL A 326 -19.57 18.66 16.90
C VAL A 326 -20.15 18.87 18.30
N THR A 327 -19.84 17.99 19.25
CA THR A 327 -20.31 18.13 20.64
C THR A 327 -19.80 19.40 21.35
N SER A 328 -18.63 19.93 20.96
CA SER A 328 -18.12 21.20 21.50
C SER A 328 -18.79 22.41 20.85
N LEU A 329 -19.03 22.40 19.53
CA LEU A 329 -19.78 23.43 18.83
C LEU A 329 -21.22 23.51 19.35
N ASN A 330 -21.92 22.37 19.41
CA ASN A 330 -23.30 22.28 19.88
C ASN A 330 -23.45 22.79 21.32
N ARG A 331 -22.44 22.55 22.19
CA ARG A 331 -22.43 23.13 23.53
C ARG A 331 -22.20 24.65 23.50
N ALA A 332 -21.22 25.15 22.74
CA ALA A 332 -20.94 26.58 22.63
C ALA A 332 -22.12 27.36 22.04
N TYR A 333 -22.78 26.82 21.02
CA TYR A 333 -24.02 27.38 20.46
C TYR A 333 -25.12 27.44 21.52
N ARG A 334 -25.32 26.39 22.32
CA ARG A 334 -26.28 26.41 23.44
C ARG A 334 -25.93 27.46 24.50
N GLU A 335 -24.65 27.56 24.87
CA GLU A 335 -24.14 28.54 25.85
C GLU A 335 -24.34 30.00 25.38
N ILE A 336 -24.25 30.28 24.07
CA ILE A 336 -24.41 31.63 23.50
C ILE A 336 -25.85 31.96 23.10
N ARG A 337 -26.58 31.02 22.48
CA ARG A 337 -27.89 31.24 21.86
C ARG A 337 -29.06 30.78 22.72
N ASN A 338 -28.81 30.10 23.85
CA ASN A 338 -29.80 29.50 24.73
C ASN A 338 -30.79 28.55 24.00
N GLN A 339 -30.31 27.86 22.98
CA GLN A 339 -31.06 26.96 22.09
C GLN A 339 -30.19 25.76 21.68
N GLU A 340 -30.81 24.64 21.30
CA GLU A 340 -30.09 23.52 20.69
C GLU A 340 -29.55 23.91 19.30
N GLN A 341 -28.35 23.44 18.94
CA GLN A 341 -27.80 23.70 17.62
C GLN A 341 -28.42 22.75 16.58
N PRO A 342 -29.03 23.27 15.49
CA PRO A 342 -29.41 22.44 14.36
C PRO A 342 -28.17 21.72 13.82
N THR A 343 -28.18 20.39 13.86
CA THR A 343 -27.04 19.53 13.52
C THR A 343 -27.45 18.45 12.54
N GLY A 344 -26.63 18.13 11.54
CA GLY A 344 -26.83 16.99 10.62
C GLY A 344 -27.07 17.37 9.16
N VAL A 345 -27.93 16.60 8.48
CA VAL A 345 -28.30 16.77 7.06
C VAL A 345 -29.37 17.87 6.93
N LEU A 346 -28.92 19.12 6.93
CA LEU A 346 -29.80 20.27 7.02
C LEU A 346 -29.98 20.93 5.65
N ALA A 347 -31.19 20.83 5.09
CA ALA A 347 -31.56 21.51 3.86
C ALA A 347 -31.72 23.04 4.11
N PRO A 348 -31.35 23.91 3.14
CA PRO A 348 -30.69 23.61 1.86
C PRO A 348 -29.17 23.41 1.97
N THR A 349 -28.59 23.64 3.15
CA THR A 349 -27.15 23.77 3.42
C THR A 349 -26.29 22.50 3.28
N CYS A 350 -26.86 21.34 2.97
CA CYS A 350 -26.13 20.08 2.73
C CYS A 350 -25.97 19.71 1.23
N PHE A 351 -26.33 20.60 0.29
CA PHE A 351 -26.39 20.32 -1.15
C PHE A 351 -25.26 20.93 -2.00
N TYR A 352 -24.24 21.54 -1.42
CA TYR A 352 -23.15 22.16 -2.19
C TYR A 352 -22.03 21.14 -2.51
N GLY A 353 -20.99 21.57 -3.23
CA GLY A 353 -19.64 21.04 -3.01
C GLY A 353 -18.94 21.97 -2.02
N SER A 354 -17.91 21.53 -1.31
CA SER A 354 -17.17 22.38 -0.38
C SER A 354 -15.84 21.73 0.05
N ASP A 355 -14.84 22.57 0.36
CA ASP A 355 -13.50 22.19 0.83
C ASP A 355 -13.45 21.22 2.02
N ALA A 356 -14.51 21.19 2.83
CA ALA A 356 -14.67 20.23 3.92
C ALA A 356 -14.48 18.76 3.47
N GLY A 357 -14.84 18.44 2.22
CA GLY A 357 -14.62 17.13 1.61
C GLY A 357 -13.13 16.77 1.45
N HIS A 358 -12.30 17.73 1.05
CA HIS A 358 -10.85 17.55 0.89
C HIS A 358 -10.17 17.43 2.26
N LEU A 359 -10.45 18.37 3.16
CA LEU A 359 -9.91 18.39 4.52
C LEU A 359 -10.23 17.09 5.30
N PHE A 360 -11.41 16.50 5.08
CA PHE A 360 -11.80 15.24 5.70
C PHE A 360 -11.06 14.01 5.13
N LYS A 361 -10.68 14.00 3.84
CA LYS A 361 -10.02 12.85 3.18
C LYS A 361 -8.48 12.83 3.34
N THR A 362 -7.87 13.84 3.97
CA THR A 362 -6.42 14.12 4.06
C THR A 362 -5.49 12.90 4.27
N LEU A 363 -5.83 11.92 5.11
CA LEU A 363 -4.98 10.75 5.36
C LEU A 363 -4.77 9.85 4.12
N ALA A 364 -5.82 9.65 3.32
CA ALA A 364 -5.71 8.86 2.09
C ALA A 364 -5.00 9.64 0.96
N ALA A 365 -5.07 10.99 1.00
CA ALA A 365 -4.37 11.85 0.05
C ALA A 365 -2.84 11.72 0.20
N ASN A 366 -2.32 11.73 1.43
CA ASN A 366 -0.89 11.50 1.70
C ASN A 366 -0.39 10.17 1.11
N LEU A 367 -1.12 9.07 1.32
CA LEU A 367 -0.71 7.74 0.87
C LEU A 367 -0.74 7.61 -0.66
N ARG A 368 -1.79 8.13 -1.31
CA ARG A 368 -1.86 8.22 -2.78
C ARG A 368 -0.73 9.09 -3.34
N ARG A 369 -0.41 10.19 -2.66
CA ARG A 369 0.68 11.09 -3.04
C ARG A 369 2.04 10.40 -2.94
N TRP A 370 2.37 9.78 -1.81
CA TRP A 370 3.65 9.08 -1.65
C TRP A 370 3.80 7.95 -2.66
N SER A 371 2.75 7.14 -2.86
CA SER A 371 2.74 6.12 -3.92
C SER A 371 3.05 6.72 -5.29
N LYS A 372 2.41 7.82 -5.68
CA LYS A 372 2.67 8.50 -6.96
C LYS A 372 4.06 9.14 -7.06
N GLU A 373 4.52 9.85 -6.03
CA GLU A 373 5.78 10.61 -6.07
C GLU A 373 7.02 9.70 -6.02
N TYR A 374 6.95 8.58 -5.31
CA TYR A 374 8.08 7.68 -5.12
C TYR A 374 8.21 6.64 -6.25
N SER A 375 7.10 6.26 -6.90
CA SER A 375 7.09 5.41 -8.11
C SER A 375 7.07 6.18 -9.44
N ALA A 376 7.28 7.50 -9.42
CA ALA A 376 7.22 8.33 -10.64
C ALA A 376 8.34 8.03 -11.66
N GLU A 377 9.49 7.56 -11.18
CA GLU A 377 10.72 7.29 -11.93
C GLU A 377 11.38 6.04 -11.34
N PRO A 378 12.28 5.34 -12.06
CA PRO A 378 12.90 4.12 -11.55
C PRO A 378 13.89 4.37 -10.42
N HIS A 379 13.95 3.45 -9.46
CA HIS A 379 14.81 3.56 -8.28
C HIS A 379 15.50 2.24 -7.97
N LEU A 380 16.40 1.84 -8.88
CA LEU A 380 17.25 0.67 -8.69
C LEU A 380 18.21 0.88 -7.50
N ALA A 381 18.61 -0.24 -6.89
CA ALA A 381 19.59 -0.33 -5.80
C ALA A 381 20.74 0.68 -5.92
N GLY A 382 20.97 1.43 -4.84
CA GLY A 382 21.97 2.49 -4.77
C GLY A 382 21.52 3.88 -5.25
N ASP A 383 20.22 4.15 -5.47
CA ASP A 383 19.73 5.52 -5.73
C ASP A 383 19.83 6.41 -4.48
N LEU A 384 21.01 7.03 -4.32
CA LEU A 384 21.30 8.05 -3.31
C LEU A 384 20.31 9.23 -3.34
N ALA A 385 19.70 9.55 -4.48
CA ALA A 385 18.71 10.62 -4.58
C ALA A 385 17.36 10.16 -4.01
N HIS A 386 16.93 8.91 -4.24
CA HIS A 386 15.75 8.33 -3.60
C HIS A 386 15.93 8.24 -2.08
N ALA A 387 17.02 7.62 -1.62
CA ALA A 387 17.36 7.53 -0.19
C ALA A 387 17.42 8.92 0.49
N THR A 388 17.96 9.92 -0.22
CA THR A 388 17.99 11.31 0.24
C THR A 388 16.60 11.94 0.39
N ARG A 389 15.65 11.66 -0.52
CA ARG A 389 14.26 12.15 -0.40
C ARG A 389 13.59 11.62 0.86
N ILE A 390 13.69 10.31 1.11
CA ILE A 390 13.14 9.66 2.33
C ILE A 390 13.75 10.28 3.60
N ARG A 391 15.09 10.35 3.65
CA ARG A 391 15.84 10.88 4.79
C ARG A 391 15.39 12.29 5.19
N ASP A 392 15.31 13.19 4.22
CA ASP A 392 14.98 14.59 4.51
C ASP A 392 13.48 14.80 4.74
N LEU A 393 12.61 13.92 4.21
CA LEU A 393 11.20 13.84 4.61
C LEU A 393 11.05 13.47 6.09
N TRP A 394 11.72 12.42 6.57
CA TRP A 394 11.63 12.01 7.99
C TRP A 394 12.24 13.05 8.94
N ARG A 395 13.32 13.74 8.52
CA ARG A 395 13.87 14.90 9.23
C ARG A 395 12.86 16.04 9.34
N SER A 396 12.04 16.27 8.32
CA SER A 396 10.96 17.28 8.38
C SER A 396 9.90 16.95 9.45
N TYR A 397 9.69 15.66 9.75
CA TYR A 397 8.83 15.19 10.84
C TYR A 397 9.49 15.27 12.23
N GLY A 398 10.71 15.79 12.33
CA GLY A 398 11.48 15.90 13.56
C GLY A 398 12.16 14.60 14.01
N ILE A 399 12.26 13.60 13.14
CA ILE A 399 12.98 12.35 13.41
C ILE A 399 14.46 12.53 12.98
N PRO A 400 15.44 12.30 13.87
CA PRO A 400 16.83 12.21 13.47
C PRO A 400 17.05 11.02 12.52
N THR A 401 17.41 11.32 11.27
CA THR A 401 17.61 10.32 10.22
C THR A 401 18.95 10.50 9.52
N GLU A 402 19.62 9.41 9.19
CA GLU A 402 20.90 9.36 8.48
C GLU A 402 20.89 8.30 7.36
N LEU A 403 21.98 8.23 6.59
CA LEU A 403 22.19 7.16 5.61
C LEU A 403 23.36 6.30 6.07
N GLU A 404 23.18 4.98 6.11
CA GLU A 404 24.28 4.03 6.27
C GLU A 404 24.64 3.43 4.90
N GLN A 405 25.91 3.52 4.52
CA GLN A 405 26.42 3.05 3.23
C GLN A 405 27.16 1.71 3.39
N TYR A 406 26.90 0.79 2.46
CA TYR A 406 27.68 -0.44 2.25
C TYR A 406 28.11 -0.48 0.77
N ASP A 407 29.31 -0.99 0.48
CA ASP A 407 29.81 -1.17 -0.90
C ASP A 407 29.67 -2.65 -1.27
N VAL A 408 28.67 -3.02 -2.07
CA VAL A 408 28.25 -4.43 -2.24
C VAL A 408 28.34 -4.92 -3.68
N LEU A 409 28.53 -6.23 -3.87
CA LEU A 409 28.58 -6.85 -5.20
C LEU A 409 27.20 -6.80 -5.88
N GLN A 410 27.16 -6.23 -7.08
CA GLN A 410 25.98 -6.20 -7.95
C GLN A 410 26.39 -6.47 -9.40
N ASN A 411 25.49 -7.02 -10.21
CA ASN A 411 25.65 -7.12 -11.67
C ASN A 411 24.61 -6.27 -12.39
N PHE A 412 24.97 -5.69 -13.55
CA PHE A 412 24.09 -4.83 -14.34
C PHE A 412 24.06 -5.30 -15.80
N PRO A 413 22.90 -5.30 -16.49
CA PRO A 413 22.82 -5.74 -17.87
C PRO A 413 23.63 -4.84 -18.82
N VAL A 414 24.26 -5.45 -19.84
CA VAL A 414 24.94 -4.75 -20.94
C VAL A 414 24.34 -5.15 -22.29
N SER A 415 24.11 -6.45 -22.51
CA SER A 415 23.42 -6.95 -23.70
C SER A 415 22.88 -8.37 -23.48
N GLN A 416 21.71 -8.64 -24.03
CA GLN A 416 21.01 -9.92 -23.95
C GLN A 416 20.33 -10.23 -25.29
N SER A 417 20.30 -11.50 -25.68
CA SER A 417 19.61 -11.96 -26.90
C SER A 417 19.07 -13.36 -26.71
N LEU A 418 17.87 -13.63 -27.22
CA LEU A 418 17.25 -14.95 -27.20
C LEU A 418 16.57 -15.24 -28.54
N GLN A 419 17.10 -16.22 -29.27
CA GLN A 419 16.70 -16.54 -30.64
C GLN A 419 16.32 -18.00 -30.79
N LEU A 420 15.22 -18.28 -31.50
CA LEU A 420 14.87 -19.60 -31.99
C LEU A 420 15.43 -19.74 -33.41
N LEU A 421 16.20 -20.81 -33.67
CA LEU A 421 16.74 -21.08 -34.99
C LEU A 421 15.82 -22.01 -35.80
N ASP A 422 15.96 -22.03 -37.12
CA ASP A 422 15.36 -23.04 -38.00
C ASP A 422 16.27 -24.26 -38.21
N SER A 423 15.93 -25.13 -39.17
CA SER A 423 16.73 -26.30 -39.54
C SER A 423 18.05 -25.97 -40.25
N ASP A 424 18.14 -24.78 -40.85
CA ASP A 424 19.29 -24.30 -41.63
C ASP A 424 20.18 -23.34 -40.79
N GLY A 425 19.86 -23.21 -39.49
CA GLY A 425 20.58 -22.41 -38.51
C GLY A 425 20.33 -20.91 -38.60
N GLN A 426 19.31 -20.46 -39.33
CA GLN A 426 18.93 -19.05 -39.42
C GLN A 426 17.96 -18.68 -38.29
N VAL A 427 17.85 -17.39 -37.96
CA VAL A 427 16.93 -16.91 -36.92
C VAL A 427 15.48 -16.98 -37.43
N ALA A 428 14.70 -17.87 -36.85
CA ALA A 428 13.27 -18.06 -37.14
C ALA A 428 12.37 -17.17 -36.27
N PHE A 429 12.82 -16.86 -35.05
CA PHE A 429 12.19 -15.90 -34.14
C PHE A 429 13.25 -15.32 -33.20
N GLU A 430 13.09 -14.04 -32.84
CA GLU A 430 13.92 -13.36 -31.84
C GLU A 430 12.98 -12.76 -30.79
N ALA A 431 13.25 -13.02 -29.52
CA ALA A 431 12.49 -12.47 -28.42
C ALA A 431 12.74 -10.97 -28.30
N SER A 432 11.70 -10.22 -27.94
CA SER A 432 11.78 -8.76 -27.78
C SER A 432 12.57 -8.33 -26.55
N LEU A 433 12.59 -9.16 -25.49
CA LEU A 433 13.34 -8.94 -24.24
C LEU A 433 13.07 -7.56 -23.59
N THR A 434 11.88 -7.02 -23.85
CA THR A 434 11.40 -5.72 -23.39
C THR A 434 9.87 -5.76 -23.25
N GLU A 435 9.33 -4.77 -22.55
CA GLU A 435 7.89 -4.60 -22.33
C GLU A 435 7.31 -3.60 -23.36
N ASP A 436 6.00 -3.61 -23.58
CA ASP A 436 5.34 -2.62 -24.45
C ASP A 436 4.95 -1.37 -23.64
N GLU A 437 5.15 -0.18 -24.20
CA GLU A 437 4.71 1.09 -23.60
C GLU A 437 3.17 1.23 -23.64
N VAL A 438 2.57 1.57 -22.49
CA VAL A 438 1.13 1.78 -22.33
C VAL A 438 0.82 3.29 -22.27
N PRO A 439 0.07 3.86 -23.24
CA PRO A 439 -0.18 5.30 -23.30
C PRO A 439 -0.95 5.88 -22.10
N GLU A 440 -1.79 5.08 -21.43
CA GLU A 440 -2.50 5.48 -20.22
C GLU A 440 -1.62 5.50 -18.95
N ASP A 441 -0.43 4.92 -19.01
CA ASP A 441 0.46 4.67 -17.87
C ASP A 441 1.92 5.06 -18.21
N PRO A 442 2.31 6.34 -18.01
CA PRO A 442 3.63 6.83 -18.39
C PRO A 442 4.82 6.08 -17.76
N THR A 443 4.63 5.47 -16.59
CA THR A 443 5.67 4.69 -15.90
C THR A 443 5.97 3.34 -16.57
N SER A 444 5.09 2.85 -17.44
CA SER A 444 5.28 1.60 -18.19
C SER A 444 6.37 1.65 -19.27
N SER A 445 6.86 2.84 -19.65
CA SER A 445 7.77 3.00 -20.79
C SER A 445 9.02 2.12 -20.65
N PRO A 446 9.52 1.48 -21.72
CA PRO A 446 10.72 0.62 -21.69
C PRO A 446 12.03 1.30 -21.22
N LYS A 447 12.02 2.61 -21.05
CA LYS A 447 13.12 3.39 -20.46
C LYS A 447 13.07 3.43 -18.93
N ASN A 448 11.91 3.12 -18.35
CA ASN A 448 11.59 3.26 -16.94
C ASN A 448 11.74 1.92 -16.18
N GLY A 449 12.77 1.16 -16.55
CA GLY A 449 13.14 -0.10 -15.91
C GLY A 449 14.36 -0.71 -16.61
N LEU A 450 14.96 -1.72 -15.99
CA LEU A 450 16.00 -2.51 -16.66
C LEU A 450 15.42 -3.32 -17.84
N PRO A 451 16.23 -3.74 -18.83
CA PRO A 451 15.81 -4.75 -19.81
C PRO A 451 15.47 -6.10 -19.14
N ALA A 452 15.07 -7.10 -19.93
CA ALA A 452 14.94 -8.48 -19.44
C ALA A 452 16.24 -8.97 -18.76
N PHE A 453 16.21 -9.05 -17.42
CA PHE A 453 17.41 -9.21 -16.61
C PHE A 453 17.14 -9.99 -15.32
N HIS A 454 18.15 -10.72 -14.85
CA HIS A 454 18.15 -11.41 -13.56
C HIS A 454 19.39 -11.00 -12.75
N GLY A 455 19.18 -10.56 -11.50
CA GLY A 455 20.24 -10.29 -10.54
C GLY A 455 21.09 -11.55 -10.29
N PHE A 456 22.41 -11.38 -10.23
CA PHE A 456 23.44 -12.43 -10.15
C PHE A 456 23.44 -13.52 -11.24
N SER A 457 22.65 -13.39 -12.31
CA SER A 457 22.70 -14.30 -13.47
C SER A 457 24.04 -14.25 -14.20
N ALA A 458 24.69 -15.40 -14.33
CA ALA A 458 26.05 -15.50 -14.87
C ALA A 458 26.17 -15.03 -16.32
N ASN A 459 27.32 -14.43 -16.66
CA ASN A 459 27.66 -14.08 -18.03
C ASN A 459 27.93 -15.36 -18.85
N GLY A 460 27.36 -15.44 -20.05
CA GLY A 460 27.61 -16.57 -20.95
C GLY A 460 26.72 -16.64 -22.17
N GLU A 461 27.12 -17.50 -23.09
CA GLU A 461 26.38 -17.80 -24.32
C GLU A 461 26.14 -19.31 -24.42
N ALA A 462 24.92 -19.71 -24.80
CA ALA A 462 24.54 -21.09 -24.98
C ALA A 462 23.73 -21.24 -26.27
N CYS A 463 24.06 -22.23 -27.09
CA CYS A 463 23.24 -22.60 -28.24
C CYS A 463 23.02 -24.12 -28.24
N ALA A 464 21.80 -24.57 -27.99
CA ALA A 464 21.45 -25.98 -27.84
C ALA A 464 19.95 -26.22 -28.10
N GLU A 465 19.54 -27.49 -28.15
CA GLU A 465 18.13 -27.85 -28.13
C GLU A 465 17.47 -27.43 -26.80
N LEU A 466 16.18 -27.13 -26.85
CA LEU A 466 15.36 -26.67 -25.75
C LEU A 466 14.66 -27.84 -25.04
N VAL A 467 14.57 -27.82 -23.72
CA VAL A 467 13.77 -28.74 -22.90
C VAL A 467 12.85 -27.93 -21.98
N TYR A 468 11.57 -28.28 -21.91
CA TYR A 468 10.62 -27.73 -20.94
C TYR A 468 10.64 -28.56 -19.66
N ALA A 469 10.82 -27.89 -18.53
CA ALA A 469 10.94 -28.50 -17.20
C ALA A 469 9.91 -27.94 -16.21
N ASN A 470 8.65 -27.79 -16.64
CA ASN A 470 7.50 -27.42 -15.80
C ASN A 470 7.75 -26.16 -14.94
N PHE A 471 7.79 -26.29 -13.61
CA PHE A 471 8.05 -25.19 -12.69
C PHE A 471 9.53 -25.06 -12.30
N GLY A 472 10.40 -25.94 -12.81
CA GLY A 472 11.82 -25.95 -12.47
C GLY A 472 12.08 -26.33 -11.02
N GLU A 473 11.17 -27.07 -10.40
CA GLU A 473 11.39 -27.66 -9.07
C GLU A 473 12.40 -28.82 -9.18
N LEU A 474 13.12 -29.16 -8.11
CA LEU A 474 14.06 -30.29 -8.15
C LEU A 474 13.40 -31.59 -8.65
N ARG A 475 12.17 -31.84 -8.18
CA ARG A 475 11.32 -32.97 -8.61
C ARG A 475 10.97 -32.97 -10.09
N ASP A 476 10.95 -31.82 -10.77
CA ASP A 476 10.72 -31.77 -12.23
C ASP A 476 11.93 -32.34 -12.98
N PHE A 477 13.15 -32.04 -12.52
CA PHE A 477 14.38 -32.57 -13.11
C PHE A 477 14.58 -34.06 -12.78
N GLU A 478 14.27 -34.50 -11.56
CA GLU A 478 14.22 -35.91 -11.18
C GLU A 478 13.20 -36.69 -12.02
N LEU A 479 12.01 -36.12 -12.26
CA LEU A 479 10.99 -36.72 -13.10
C LEU A 479 11.45 -36.80 -14.56
N LEU A 480 12.05 -35.75 -15.12
CA LEU A 480 12.62 -35.76 -16.46
C LEU A 480 13.68 -36.85 -16.63
N GLU A 481 14.65 -36.94 -15.71
CA GLU A 481 15.70 -37.96 -15.78
C GLU A 481 15.14 -39.38 -15.64
N SER A 482 14.23 -39.62 -14.69
CA SER A 482 13.57 -40.93 -14.52
C SER A 482 12.74 -41.37 -15.74
N LYS A 483 12.28 -40.41 -16.55
CA LYS A 483 11.55 -40.63 -17.81
C LYS A 483 12.47 -40.68 -19.05
N GLY A 484 13.78 -40.52 -18.88
CA GLY A 484 14.79 -40.57 -19.95
C GLY A 484 15.00 -39.26 -20.72
N ILE A 485 14.47 -38.13 -20.22
CA ILE A 485 14.67 -36.80 -20.81
C ILE A 485 15.81 -36.10 -20.07
N SER A 486 16.96 -35.93 -20.72
CA SER A 486 18.12 -35.26 -20.10
C SER A 486 18.20 -33.78 -20.52
N VAL A 487 18.33 -32.89 -19.53
CA VAL A 487 18.62 -31.46 -19.72
C VAL A 487 20.12 -31.17 -19.94
N LYS A 488 20.98 -32.19 -19.88
CA LYS A 488 22.44 -31.99 -19.88
C LYS A 488 22.93 -31.38 -21.19
N GLY A 489 23.55 -30.21 -21.10
CA GLY A 489 23.99 -29.40 -22.24
C GLY A 489 22.85 -28.79 -23.06
N LYS A 490 21.62 -28.73 -22.52
CA LYS A 490 20.43 -28.16 -23.17
C LYS A 490 20.08 -26.79 -22.57
N ILE A 491 19.32 -25.99 -23.31
CA ILE A 491 18.67 -24.81 -22.73
C ILE A 491 17.35 -25.28 -22.11
N VAL A 492 17.06 -24.84 -20.88
CA VAL A 492 15.85 -25.23 -20.16
C VAL A 492 14.88 -24.06 -20.11
N ILE A 493 13.59 -24.31 -20.34
CA ILE A 493 12.51 -23.34 -20.11
C ILE A 493 11.60 -23.80 -18.96
N CYS A 494 11.36 -22.92 -18.00
CA CYS A 494 10.54 -23.15 -16.81
C CYS A 494 9.55 -22.01 -16.57
N LYS A 495 8.47 -22.31 -15.85
CA LYS A 495 7.50 -21.34 -15.35
C LYS A 495 7.99 -20.70 -14.05
N TYR A 496 7.63 -19.44 -13.80
CA TYR A 496 7.65 -18.83 -12.45
C TYR A 496 6.61 -19.48 -11.51
N ALA A 497 6.52 -18.99 -10.27
CA ALA A 497 5.74 -19.56 -9.16
C ALA A 497 6.25 -20.93 -8.65
N LYS A 498 5.54 -21.49 -7.65
CA LYS A 498 5.88 -22.66 -6.81
C LYS A 498 7.14 -22.53 -5.95
N VAL A 499 8.27 -22.18 -6.56
CA VAL A 499 9.58 -22.05 -5.89
C VAL A 499 10.32 -20.81 -6.38
N PHE A 500 11.25 -20.31 -5.56
CA PHE A 500 12.08 -19.15 -5.89
C PHE A 500 12.87 -19.33 -7.20
N ARG A 501 13.03 -18.24 -7.95
CA ARG A 501 13.62 -18.25 -9.30
C ARG A 501 15.07 -18.75 -9.34
N GLY A 502 15.90 -18.38 -8.36
CA GLY A 502 17.27 -18.91 -8.22
C GLY A 502 17.35 -20.43 -8.00
N LEU A 503 16.34 -21.06 -7.36
CA LEU A 503 16.33 -22.51 -7.17
C LEU A 503 16.11 -23.26 -8.49
N LYS A 504 15.34 -22.66 -9.42
CA LYS A 504 15.12 -23.20 -10.77
C LYS A 504 16.44 -23.24 -11.54
N VAL A 505 17.23 -22.17 -11.44
CA VAL A 505 18.56 -22.08 -12.04
C VAL A 505 19.54 -23.05 -11.35
N ARG A 506 19.54 -23.12 -10.02
CA ARG A 506 20.35 -24.05 -9.22
C ARG A 506 20.09 -25.52 -9.56
N ALA A 507 18.82 -25.91 -9.70
CA ALA A 507 18.46 -27.28 -10.07
C ALA A 507 18.86 -27.59 -11.52
N ALA A 508 18.62 -26.66 -12.46
CA ALA A 508 19.07 -26.80 -13.84
C ALA A 508 20.60 -26.96 -13.94
N GLU A 509 21.38 -26.18 -13.17
CA GLU A 509 22.84 -26.27 -13.09
C GLU A 509 23.28 -27.64 -12.57
N GLN A 510 22.63 -28.17 -11.52
CA GLN A 510 22.97 -29.49 -10.96
C GLN A 510 22.74 -30.65 -11.94
N TYR A 511 21.70 -30.58 -12.79
CA TYR A 511 21.48 -31.53 -13.88
C TYR A 511 22.27 -31.19 -15.16
N GLY A 512 23.11 -30.16 -15.12
CA GLY A 512 24.06 -29.80 -16.17
C GLY A 512 23.45 -29.10 -17.38
N ALA A 513 22.37 -28.35 -17.19
CA ALA A 513 21.84 -27.44 -18.22
C ALA A 513 22.88 -26.40 -18.67
N ALA A 514 22.73 -25.88 -19.88
CA ALA A 514 23.62 -24.87 -20.45
C ALA A 514 23.14 -23.43 -20.21
N ALA A 515 21.81 -23.22 -20.12
CA ALA A 515 21.18 -21.95 -19.78
C ALA A 515 19.72 -22.15 -19.35
N VAL A 516 19.10 -21.12 -18.74
CA VAL A 516 17.70 -21.17 -18.26
C VAL A 516 16.88 -19.97 -18.77
N ILE A 517 15.65 -20.24 -19.19
CA ILE A 517 14.63 -19.26 -19.59
C ILE A 517 13.48 -19.36 -18.60
N LEU A 518 13.07 -18.25 -17.97
CA LEU A 518 11.91 -18.21 -17.06
C LEU A 518 10.78 -17.34 -17.63
N TYR A 519 9.53 -17.76 -17.46
CA TYR A 519 8.35 -16.98 -17.92
C TYR A 519 7.11 -17.18 -17.01
N ASN A 520 6.19 -16.22 -17.01
CA ASN A 520 4.95 -16.29 -16.22
C ASN A 520 3.83 -16.95 -17.03
N ASP A 521 3.55 -18.24 -16.81
CA ASP A 521 2.39 -18.90 -17.42
C ASP A 521 1.09 -18.44 -16.74
N PRO A 522 0.06 -18.00 -17.50
CA PRO A 522 -1.24 -17.61 -16.94
C PRO A 522 -1.99 -18.71 -16.16
N GLN A 523 -1.48 -19.96 -16.16
CA GLN A 523 -1.93 -21.03 -15.27
C GLN A 523 -2.01 -20.63 -13.80
N GLU A 524 -1.10 -19.76 -13.32
CA GLU A 524 -1.01 -19.35 -11.92
C GLU A 524 -1.70 -18.00 -11.63
N ASP A 525 -2.23 -17.33 -12.66
CA ASP A 525 -2.93 -16.04 -12.56
C ASP A 525 -4.39 -16.16 -12.05
N GLY A 526 -4.79 -17.38 -11.66
CA GLY A 526 -6.06 -17.65 -10.99
C GLY A 526 -7.28 -17.40 -11.88
N GLN A 527 -8.23 -16.60 -11.41
CA GLN A 527 -9.44 -16.30 -12.20
C GLN A 527 -9.23 -15.18 -13.23
N TYR A 528 -8.22 -14.32 -13.09
CA TYR A 528 -8.06 -13.10 -13.91
C TYR A 528 -7.20 -13.37 -15.14
N THR A 529 -7.74 -14.17 -16.07
CA THR A 529 -7.07 -14.55 -17.32
C THR A 529 -7.92 -14.24 -18.54
N GLU A 530 -7.28 -14.10 -19.70
CA GLU A 530 -7.96 -13.94 -20.99
C GLU A 530 -8.87 -15.14 -21.30
N ALA A 531 -8.46 -16.35 -20.91
CA ALA A 531 -9.26 -17.57 -21.04
C ALA A 531 -10.58 -17.52 -20.23
N ASN A 532 -10.60 -16.79 -19.12
CA ASN A 532 -11.79 -16.53 -18.31
C ASN A 532 -12.56 -15.26 -18.74
N GLY A 533 -12.16 -14.62 -19.86
CA GLY A 533 -12.83 -13.45 -20.43
C GLY A 533 -12.39 -12.09 -19.86
N TYR A 534 -11.37 -12.04 -19.00
CA TYR A 534 -10.81 -10.78 -18.52
C TYR A 534 -9.84 -10.20 -19.55
N LYS A 535 -9.91 -8.87 -19.78
CA LYS A 535 -8.90 -8.18 -20.58
C LYS A 535 -7.58 -8.09 -19.82
N PRO A 536 -6.43 -8.13 -20.52
CA PRO A 536 -5.15 -7.76 -19.93
C PRO A 536 -5.13 -6.29 -19.54
N PHE A 537 -4.22 -5.96 -18.62
CA PHE A 537 -3.75 -4.60 -18.36
C PHE A 537 -3.40 -3.88 -19.69
N PRO A 538 -3.62 -2.57 -19.83
CA PRO A 538 -4.28 -1.64 -18.90
C PRO A 538 -5.81 -1.75 -18.89
N HIS A 539 -6.41 -2.48 -19.83
CA HIS A 539 -7.85 -2.49 -20.07
C HIS A 539 -8.64 -3.48 -19.20
N GLY A 540 -7.97 -4.18 -18.28
CA GLY A 540 -8.57 -5.11 -17.33
C GLY A 540 -7.53 -5.70 -16.37
N PRO A 541 -7.97 -6.59 -15.46
CA PRO A 541 -7.16 -7.07 -14.34
C PRO A 541 -6.25 -8.28 -14.69
N ALA A 542 -6.22 -8.76 -15.94
CA ALA A 542 -5.34 -9.87 -16.33
C ALA A 542 -3.91 -9.40 -16.64
N ARG A 543 -2.92 -10.32 -16.56
CA ARG A 543 -1.51 -10.01 -16.83
C ARG A 543 -1.28 -9.52 -18.27
N HIS A 544 -0.54 -8.41 -18.43
CA HIS A 544 -0.13 -7.92 -19.75
C HIS A 544 0.70 -9.00 -20.48
N PRO A 545 0.42 -9.37 -21.75
CA PRO A 545 1.14 -10.44 -22.46
C PRO A 545 2.66 -10.26 -22.57
N LYS A 546 3.11 -9.01 -22.53
CA LYS A 546 4.52 -8.62 -22.53
C LYS A 546 5.17 -8.44 -21.17
N SER A 547 4.45 -8.60 -20.05
CA SER A 547 5.02 -8.45 -18.70
C SER A 547 6.20 -9.40 -18.48
N ILE A 548 7.33 -8.87 -17.98
CA ILE A 548 8.56 -9.59 -17.67
C ILE A 548 8.83 -9.45 -16.18
N GLN A 549 8.81 -10.55 -15.44
CA GLN A 549 9.24 -10.58 -14.04
C GLN A 549 10.78 -10.58 -13.97
N ARG A 550 11.37 -9.50 -13.47
CA ARG A 550 12.81 -9.43 -13.13
C ARG A 550 13.06 -10.12 -11.77
N GLY A 551 14.25 -9.98 -11.19
CA GLY A 551 14.56 -10.59 -9.88
C GLY A 551 15.96 -11.20 -9.79
N SER A 552 16.49 -11.28 -8.58
CA SER A 552 17.69 -12.08 -8.31
C SER A 552 17.47 -13.57 -8.57
N VAL A 553 18.49 -14.24 -9.09
CA VAL A 553 18.61 -15.71 -9.18
C VAL A 553 19.73 -16.24 -8.26
N ASP A 554 20.06 -15.50 -7.21
CA ASP A 554 20.93 -15.95 -6.13
C ASP A 554 20.46 -17.26 -5.46
N PHE A 555 21.30 -17.78 -4.58
CA PHE A 555 20.97 -18.94 -3.76
C PHE A 555 20.67 -18.51 -2.32
N PHE A 556 19.65 -17.66 -2.12
CA PHE A 556 19.10 -17.28 -0.81
C PHE A 556 18.93 -18.47 0.16
N SER A 557 18.64 -19.69 -0.36
CA SER A 557 18.61 -20.95 0.40
C SER A 557 20.01 -21.53 0.73
N ILE A 558 21.03 -20.69 0.74
CA ILE A 558 22.40 -20.89 1.26
C ILE A 558 22.70 -19.76 2.26
N ALA A 559 22.70 -18.52 1.78
CA ALA A 559 22.88 -17.28 2.54
C ALA A 559 22.17 -16.13 1.81
N VAL A 560 21.94 -15.01 2.51
CA VAL A 560 21.48 -13.71 1.97
C VAL A 560 22.48 -12.64 2.42
N GLY A 561 22.37 -11.40 1.92
CA GLY A 561 23.42 -10.38 2.04
C GLY A 561 24.30 -10.29 0.80
N ASP A 562 25.41 -9.54 0.86
CA ASP A 562 26.43 -9.58 -0.19
C ASP A 562 27.04 -11.00 -0.24
N PRO A 563 26.96 -11.72 -1.37
CA PRO A 563 27.48 -13.09 -1.49
C PRO A 563 29.01 -13.19 -1.37
N THR A 564 29.71 -12.06 -1.15
CA THR A 564 31.15 -11.98 -0.88
C THR A 564 31.50 -11.66 0.58
N THR A 565 30.54 -11.25 1.43
CA THR A 565 30.78 -10.98 2.86
C THR A 565 29.80 -11.68 3.83
N PRO A 566 29.49 -12.99 3.67
CA PRO A 566 28.50 -13.65 4.52
C PRO A 566 28.93 -13.68 6.01
N GLY A 567 28.17 -13.00 6.88
CA GLY A 567 28.38 -12.98 8.33
C GLY A 567 29.07 -11.74 8.90
N TYR A 568 29.46 -10.77 8.06
CA TYR A 568 30.14 -9.53 8.43
C TYR A 568 29.92 -8.42 7.38
N PRO A 569 29.76 -7.15 7.77
CA PRO A 569 29.32 -6.10 6.84
C PRO A 569 30.34 -5.73 5.75
N SER A 570 29.84 -5.55 4.53
CA SER A 570 30.47 -4.91 3.36
C SER A 570 30.66 -3.39 3.56
N LEU A 571 31.43 -3.02 4.58
CA LEU A 571 31.78 -1.62 4.86
C LEU A 571 32.52 -0.97 3.67
N PRO A 572 32.32 0.35 3.41
CA PRO A 572 32.91 1.01 2.26
C PRO A 572 34.45 0.99 2.21
N GLY A 573 35.00 0.82 1.00
CA GLY A 573 36.44 0.79 0.74
C GLY A 573 37.04 -0.61 0.53
N ASN A 574 38.37 -0.69 0.66
CA ASN A 574 39.17 -1.85 0.20
C ASN A 574 39.68 -2.78 1.33
N ASP A 575 39.42 -2.44 2.60
CA ASP A 575 39.97 -3.16 3.75
C ASP A 575 39.08 -4.32 4.24
N VAL A 576 37.93 -4.54 3.59
CA VAL A 576 37.02 -5.66 3.82
C VAL A 576 37.47 -6.89 3.01
N GLU A 577 37.67 -8.02 3.68
CA GLU A 577 37.96 -9.31 3.02
C GLU A 577 36.72 -9.82 2.27
N ARG A 578 36.89 -10.28 1.03
CA ARG A 578 35.77 -10.71 0.16
C ARG A 578 35.99 -12.12 -0.39
N GLN A 579 34.94 -12.93 -0.28
CA GLN A 579 34.90 -14.34 -0.66
C GLN A 579 34.43 -14.53 -2.11
N ASP A 580 34.63 -15.74 -2.64
CA ASP A 580 34.10 -16.13 -3.96
C ASP A 580 32.56 -16.27 -3.88
N PRO A 581 31.78 -15.46 -4.63
CA PRO A 581 30.31 -15.54 -4.63
C PRO A 581 29.79 -16.82 -5.29
N GLY A 582 30.63 -17.62 -5.95
CA GLY A 582 30.27 -18.90 -6.58
C GLY A 582 29.76 -20.00 -5.64
N HIS A 583 29.62 -19.73 -4.35
CA HIS A 583 28.89 -20.58 -3.40
C HIS A 583 27.40 -20.19 -3.27
N ALA A 584 27.06 -18.93 -3.56
CA ALA A 584 25.73 -18.34 -3.40
C ALA A 584 25.13 -17.77 -4.71
N THR A 585 25.83 -17.88 -5.85
CA THR A 585 25.37 -17.38 -7.16
C THR A 585 25.48 -18.45 -8.27
N PRO A 586 24.61 -18.42 -9.29
CA PRO A 586 24.68 -19.36 -10.42
C PRO A 586 25.94 -19.27 -11.26
N LYS A 587 26.22 -20.34 -12.00
CA LYS A 587 27.33 -20.46 -12.98
C LYS A 587 26.87 -20.66 -14.41
N ILE A 588 25.56 -20.71 -14.64
CA ILE A 588 24.93 -20.77 -15.97
C ILE A 588 24.10 -19.50 -16.25
N PRO A 589 24.10 -18.99 -17.49
CA PRO A 589 23.31 -17.81 -17.84
C PRO A 589 21.81 -18.10 -17.79
N SER A 590 21.05 -17.11 -17.36
CA SER A 590 19.58 -17.15 -17.35
C SER A 590 18.95 -15.82 -17.71
N LEU A 591 17.77 -15.86 -18.34
CA LEU A 591 16.98 -14.67 -18.69
C LEU A 591 15.50 -14.85 -18.29
N PRO A 592 14.82 -13.77 -17.84
CA PRO A 592 13.38 -13.71 -17.79
C PRO A 592 12.82 -13.37 -19.18
N ILE A 593 11.64 -13.88 -19.53
CA ILE A 593 10.88 -13.46 -20.73
C ILE A 593 9.39 -13.36 -20.45
N SER A 594 8.71 -12.57 -21.29
CA SER A 594 7.25 -12.48 -21.27
C SER A 594 6.60 -13.75 -21.83
N TYR A 595 5.34 -14.02 -21.45
CA TYR A 595 4.66 -15.21 -21.95
C TYR A 595 4.31 -15.13 -23.44
N ALA A 596 4.14 -13.92 -23.99
CA ALA A 596 4.07 -13.72 -25.43
C ALA A 596 5.36 -14.16 -26.15
N ASP A 597 6.53 -13.85 -25.60
CA ASP A 597 7.83 -14.25 -26.17
C ASP A 597 8.15 -15.73 -25.90
N ALA A 598 7.57 -16.37 -24.87
CA ALA A 598 7.71 -17.80 -24.61
C ALA A 598 6.96 -18.69 -25.65
N VAL A 599 5.87 -18.18 -26.24
CA VAL A 599 5.00 -18.96 -27.14
C VAL A 599 5.73 -19.61 -28.33
N PRO A 600 6.64 -18.94 -29.08
CA PRO A 600 7.37 -19.58 -30.18
C PRO A 600 8.31 -20.70 -29.71
N PHE A 601 9.01 -20.52 -28.59
CA PHE A 601 9.90 -21.53 -28.01
C PHE A 601 9.13 -22.77 -27.58
N LEU A 602 7.99 -22.59 -26.89
CA LEU A 602 7.14 -23.69 -26.46
C LEU A 602 6.47 -24.40 -27.66
N LYS A 603 6.12 -23.69 -28.74
CA LYS A 603 5.63 -24.30 -30.01
C LYS A 603 6.67 -25.21 -30.67
N ALA A 604 7.96 -24.89 -30.56
CA ALA A 604 9.05 -25.74 -31.08
C ALA A 604 9.18 -27.10 -30.36
N LEU A 605 8.50 -27.26 -29.21
CA LEU A 605 8.44 -28.51 -28.45
C LEU A 605 7.22 -29.36 -28.79
N ASN A 606 6.16 -28.83 -29.43
CA ASN A 606 4.92 -29.57 -29.68
C ASN A 606 5.22 -30.90 -30.40
N GLY A 607 4.75 -32.01 -29.81
CA GLY A 607 4.99 -33.37 -30.30
C GLY A 607 6.45 -33.87 -30.21
N GLN A 608 7.33 -33.24 -29.42
CA GLN A 608 8.71 -33.69 -29.19
C GLN A 608 8.91 -34.16 -27.74
N GLY A 609 9.41 -35.36 -27.53
CA GLY A 609 9.52 -35.95 -26.19
C GLY A 609 8.16 -36.39 -25.63
N LEU A 610 7.90 -36.11 -24.35
CA LEU A 610 6.73 -36.58 -23.62
C LEU A 610 5.66 -35.50 -23.48
N SER A 611 4.39 -35.91 -23.47
CA SER A 611 3.25 -35.02 -23.19
C SER A 611 3.06 -34.80 -21.68
N PRO A 612 2.34 -33.74 -21.24
CA PRO A 612 1.99 -33.56 -19.83
C PRO A 612 1.32 -34.79 -19.18
N PHE A 613 0.42 -35.46 -19.93
CA PHE A 613 -0.22 -36.70 -19.48
C PHE A 613 0.80 -37.85 -19.30
N SER A 614 1.83 -37.91 -20.14
CA SER A 614 2.93 -38.88 -20.01
C SER A 614 3.88 -38.56 -18.86
N MET A 615 3.94 -37.30 -18.41
CA MET A 615 4.73 -36.86 -17.26
C MET A 615 3.99 -37.14 -15.95
N GLY A 616 2.91 -36.40 -15.67
CA GLY A 616 2.17 -36.43 -14.41
C GLY A 616 0.73 -36.97 -14.47
N GLY A 617 0.21 -37.33 -15.64
CA GLY A 617 -1.14 -37.89 -15.80
C GLY A 617 -2.23 -36.86 -16.13
N GLU A 618 -3.50 -37.26 -15.96
CA GLU A 618 -4.65 -36.38 -16.17
C GLU A 618 -4.70 -35.27 -15.11
N GLY A 619 -4.95 -34.02 -15.55
CA GLY A 619 -4.91 -32.85 -14.66
C GLY A 619 -3.50 -32.43 -14.21
N SER A 620 -2.44 -32.98 -14.79
CA SER A 620 -1.06 -32.60 -14.44
C SER A 620 -0.78 -31.12 -14.73
N ASP A 621 -0.19 -30.50 -13.71
CA ASP A 621 0.37 -29.15 -13.69
C ASP A 621 1.39 -28.85 -14.79
N TRP A 622 2.02 -29.88 -15.37
CA TRP A 622 2.87 -29.78 -16.56
C TRP A 622 2.17 -29.09 -17.74
N LYS A 623 0.83 -29.16 -17.84
CA LYS A 623 0.03 -28.44 -18.83
C LYS A 623 -0.32 -27.03 -18.32
N GLY A 624 0.34 -26.01 -18.89
CA GLY A 624 -0.06 -24.60 -18.68
C GLY A 624 -1.22 -24.15 -19.57
N CYS A 625 -1.50 -22.84 -19.57
CA CYS A 625 -2.72 -22.25 -20.14
C CYS A 625 -2.56 -21.47 -21.46
N LEU A 626 -1.36 -21.43 -22.06
CA LEU A 626 -1.09 -20.69 -23.29
C LEU A 626 -1.73 -21.34 -24.53
N ALA A 627 -2.34 -20.49 -25.37
CA ALA A 627 -3.08 -20.94 -26.56
C ALA A 627 -2.17 -21.54 -27.65
N GLY A 628 -2.50 -22.75 -28.09
CA GLY A 628 -1.75 -23.48 -29.13
C GLY A 628 -0.43 -24.08 -28.66
N ILE A 629 -0.20 -24.17 -27.34
CA ILE A 629 0.95 -24.85 -26.73
C ILE A 629 0.52 -26.22 -26.20
N ASP A 630 1.23 -27.28 -26.58
CA ASP A 630 0.92 -28.64 -26.12
C ASP A 630 1.70 -29.05 -24.86
N TYR A 631 2.70 -28.27 -24.45
CA TYR A 631 3.53 -28.45 -23.25
C TYR A 631 4.30 -29.78 -23.22
N PHE A 632 4.77 -30.20 -24.40
CA PHE A 632 5.66 -31.34 -24.54
C PHE A 632 7.06 -31.02 -23.99
N THR A 633 7.77 -32.03 -23.46
CA THR A 633 9.07 -31.84 -22.78
C THR A 633 10.20 -31.42 -23.71
N GLY A 634 10.17 -31.80 -24.99
CA GLY A 634 11.37 -31.82 -25.83
C GLY A 634 12.30 -33.01 -25.50
N PRO A 635 13.55 -33.00 -26.00
CA PRO A 635 14.22 -31.86 -26.64
C PRO A 635 13.59 -31.39 -27.96
N SER A 636 13.70 -30.09 -28.28
CA SER A 636 13.32 -29.54 -29.58
C SER A 636 14.16 -30.09 -30.74
N LYS A 637 13.60 -30.11 -31.96
CA LYS A 637 14.34 -30.46 -33.18
C LYS A 637 15.27 -29.36 -33.68
N VAL A 638 14.92 -28.11 -33.40
CA VAL A 638 15.73 -26.92 -33.68
C VAL A 638 16.47 -26.47 -32.43
N ARG A 639 17.46 -25.59 -32.59
CA ARG A 639 18.24 -25.02 -31.49
C ARG A 639 17.71 -23.65 -31.08
N VAL A 640 17.90 -23.31 -29.82
CA VAL A 640 17.75 -21.96 -29.26
C VAL A 640 19.15 -21.42 -29.00
N SER A 641 19.34 -20.13 -29.25
CA SER A 641 20.56 -19.38 -28.90
C SER A 641 20.21 -18.34 -27.83
N LEU A 642 20.93 -18.36 -26.71
CA LEU A 642 20.80 -17.44 -25.58
C LEU A 642 22.16 -16.80 -25.31
N ALA A 643 22.19 -15.47 -25.18
CA ALA A 643 23.34 -14.73 -24.66
C ALA A 643 22.90 -13.81 -23.52
N ASN A 644 23.66 -13.82 -22.43
CA ASN A 644 23.52 -12.91 -21.29
C ASN A 644 24.88 -12.31 -20.97
N HIS A 645 25.03 -10.99 -21.10
CA HIS A 645 26.25 -10.25 -20.79
C HIS A 645 25.94 -9.05 -19.90
N GLY A 646 26.53 -9.02 -18.71
CA GLY A 646 26.44 -7.94 -17.74
C GLY A 646 27.79 -7.57 -17.11
N THR A 647 27.83 -6.45 -16.40
CA THR A 647 29.01 -5.99 -15.64
C THR A 647 28.80 -6.25 -14.15
N TYR A 648 29.63 -7.11 -13.56
CA TYR A 648 29.74 -7.26 -12.11
C TYR A 648 30.68 -6.19 -11.54
N LYS A 649 30.28 -5.51 -10.47
CA LYS A 649 31.08 -4.51 -9.75
C LYS A 649 30.65 -4.43 -8.29
N TYR A 650 31.54 -3.92 -7.43
CA TYR A 650 31.14 -3.39 -6.13
C TYR A 650 30.55 -1.99 -6.34
N ALA A 651 29.40 -1.71 -5.73
CA ALA A 651 28.67 -0.46 -5.85
C ALA A 651 28.02 -0.07 -4.51
N PRO A 652 27.91 1.24 -4.20
CA PRO A 652 27.35 1.69 -2.93
C PRO A 652 25.83 1.53 -2.88
N ILE A 653 25.32 1.17 -1.71
CA ILE A 653 23.90 1.12 -1.35
C ILE A 653 23.66 1.95 -0.09
N TYR A 654 22.45 2.48 0.12
CA TYR A 654 22.15 3.53 1.09
C TYR A 654 20.87 3.24 1.91
N ASN A 655 21.04 2.57 3.06
CA ASN A 655 19.95 2.38 4.01
C ASN A 655 19.57 3.72 4.68
N VAL A 656 18.29 4.01 4.79
CA VAL A 656 17.76 5.23 5.43
C VAL A 656 17.33 4.92 6.87
N ILE A 657 18.13 5.33 7.86
CA ILE A 657 17.95 4.95 9.26
C ILE A 657 17.46 6.14 10.10
N GLY A 658 16.22 6.07 10.60
CA GLY A 658 15.57 7.11 11.42
C GLY A 658 15.34 6.65 12.86
N THR A 659 15.90 7.37 13.85
CA THR A 659 15.86 6.93 15.27
C THR A 659 15.07 7.87 16.18
N ILE A 660 13.96 7.37 16.74
CA ILE A 660 13.24 8.00 17.85
C ILE A 660 13.76 7.41 19.17
N ARG A 661 14.31 8.27 20.05
CA ARG A 661 14.90 7.84 21.32
C ARG A 661 13.84 7.41 22.34
N GLY A 662 14.06 6.25 22.95
CA GLY A 662 13.26 5.73 24.06
C GLY A 662 13.67 6.25 25.43
N MET A 663 13.08 5.66 26.48
CA MET A 663 13.55 5.75 27.87
C MET A 663 14.57 4.66 28.22
N THR A 664 14.63 3.59 27.43
CA THR A 664 15.58 2.48 27.55
C THR A 664 16.28 2.20 26.22
N ASP A 665 17.35 1.40 26.27
CA ASP A 665 18.06 0.94 25.07
C ASP A 665 17.32 -0.19 24.32
N GLU A 666 16.29 -0.81 24.93
CA GLU A 666 15.42 -1.79 24.26
C GLU A 666 14.82 -1.14 22.99
N SER A 667 14.80 -1.85 21.86
CA SER A 667 14.38 -1.29 20.57
C SER A 667 13.26 -2.07 19.88
N ILE A 668 12.45 -1.35 19.11
CA ILE A 668 11.55 -1.89 18.08
C ILE A 668 12.05 -1.35 16.74
N VAL A 669 12.22 -2.23 15.76
CA VAL A 669 12.63 -1.87 14.39
C VAL A 669 11.44 -2.02 13.45
N LEU A 670 11.22 -1.04 12.58
CA LEU A 670 10.27 -1.08 11.46
C LEU A 670 11.08 -1.09 10.18
N GLY A 671 10.75 -1.98 9.24
CA GLY A 671 11.49 -2.11 7.98
C GLY A 671 10.62 -2.32 6.74
N ASN A 672 11.17 -1.88 5.62
CA ASN A 672 10.65 -1.84 4.25
C ASN A 672 11.85 -1.52 3.35
N HIS A 673 12.02 -2.09 2.17
CA HIS A 673 13.06 -1.61 1.24
C HIS A 673 12.60 -0.37 0.46
N HIS A 674 13.52 0.29 -0.25
CA HIS A 674 13.21 1.43 -1.13
C HIS A 674 13.75 1.29 -2.55
N ASP A 675 14.52 0.23 -2.85
CA ASP A 675 14.93 -0.13 -4.20
C ASP A 675 13.91 -1.01 -4.92
N SER A 676 13.82 -0.91 -6.24
CA SER A 676 13.04 -1.82 -7.11
C SER A 676 13.69 -2.05 -8.48
N TRP A 677 13.32 -3.13 -9.19
CA TRP A 677 13.77 -3.36 -10.57
C TRP A 677 13.29 -2.32 -11.60
N CYS A 678 12.19 -1.63 -11.32
CA CYS A 678 11.45 -0.76 -12.24
C CYS A 678 11.01 0.52 -11.50
N CYS A 679 9.73 0.90 -11.59
CA CYS A 679 9.12 1.99 -10.82
C CYS A 679 8.51 1.53 -9.47
N GLY A 680 8.27 0.22 -9.30
CA GLY A 680 8.03 -0.41 -7.99
C GLY A 680 6.83 0.13 -7.20
N ALA A 681 5.72 0.46 -7.85
CA ALA A 681 4.60 1.17 -7.22
C ALA A 681 3.89 0.40 -6.10
N ILE A 682 3.92 -0.93 -6.16
CA ILE A 682 3.59 -1.81 -5.05
C ILE A 682 4.87 -2.16 -4.29
N ASP A 683 5.87 -2.66 -5.01
CA ASP A 683 7.08 -3.28 -4.49
C ASP A 683 8.29 -2.37 -4.71
N PRO A 684 8.81 -1.68 -3.68
CA PRO A 684 8.35 -1.60 -2.29
C PRO A 684 7.51 -0.35 -1.97
N VAL A 685 7.19 0.50 -2.96
CA VAL A 685 6.69 1.87 -2.71
C VAL A 685 5.35 1.89 -1.96
N SER A 686 4.55 0.82 -2.01
CA SER A 686 3.33 0.75 -1.20
C SER A 686 3.63 0.68 0.31
N GLY A 687 4.65 -0.07 0.71
CA GLY A 687 5.17 -0.07 2.08
C GLY A 687 5.91 1.22 2.41
N THR A 688 6.70 1.78 1.49
CA THR A 688 7.38 3.07 1.69
C THR A 688 6.39 4.21 1.94
N ALA A 689 5.27 4.22 1.21
CA ALA A 689 4.16 5.16 1.43
C ALA A 689 3.52 4.98 2.82
N ALA A 690 3.31 3.73 3.25
CA ALA A 690 2.80 3.44 4.60
C ALA A 690 3.82 3.82 5.69
N MET A 691 5.13 3.62 5.45
CA MET A 691 6.21 3.97 6.38
C MET A 691 6.32 5.48 6.53
N ASN A 692 6.23 6.24 5.43
CA ASN A 692 6.24 7.70 5.43
C ASN A 692 5.08 8.30 6.24
N GLU A 693 3.88 7.74 6.15
CA GLU A 693 2.73 8.18 6.95
C GLU A 693 2.82 7.74 8.43
N ALA A 694 3.35 6.53 8.70
CA ALA A 694 3.64 6.09 10.07
C ALA A 694 4.74 6.95 10.74
N ALA A 695 5.80 7.29 10.01
CA ALA A 695 6.86 8.20 10.43
C ALA A 695 6.31 9.59 10.76
N ARG A 696 5.43 10.13 9.90
CA ARG A 696 4.74 11.41 10.13
C ARG A 696 3.92 11.38 11.42
N ALA A 697 3.16 10.30 11.65
CA ALA A 697 2.35 10.13 12.85
C ALA A 697 3.21 9.99 14.13
N LEU A 698 4.28 9.19 14.09
CA LEU A 698 5.21 9.01 15.21
C LEU A 698 5.98 10.30 15.55
N GLY A 699 6.43 11.04 14.52
CA GLY A 699 7.03 12.37 14.68
C GLY A 699 6.08 13.35 15.35
N GLY A 700 4.83 13.43 14.87
CA GLY A 700 3.78 14.25 15.47
C GLY A 700 3.47 13.90 16.93
N LEU A 701 3.45 12.60 17.29
CA LEU A 701 3.32 12.16 18.68
C LEU A 701 4.51 12.64 19.54
N CYS A 702 5.74 12.51 19.05
CA CYS A 702 6.94 12.95 19.79
C CYS A 702 6.97 14.48 19.98
N GLN A 703 6.64 15.25 18.94
CA GLN A 703 6.48 16.70 19.02
C GLN A 703 5.39 17.11 20.02
N SER A 704 4.34 16.29 20.16
CA SER A 704 3.28 16.46 21.17
C SER A 704 3.71 16.19 22.62
N GLY A 705 4.96 15.75 22.85
CA GLY A 705 5.50 15.42 24.17
C GLY A 705 5.37 13.94 24.56
N TRP A 706 4.89 13.05 23.68
CA TRP A 706 5.03 11.61 23.89
C TRP A 706 6.51 11.23 23.85
N LYS A 707 6.89 10.25 24.66
CA LYS A 707 8.19 9.58 24.61
C LYS A 707 7.92 8.09 24.69
N PRO A 708 8.36 7.28 23.72
CA PRO A 708 8.25 5.84 23.83
C PRO A 708 9.13 5.33 24.97
N TYR A 709 8.74 4.21 25.59
CA TYR A 709 9.56 3.52 26.58
C TYR A 709 10.80 2.91 25.90
N ARG A 710 10.61 2.29 24.73
CA ARG A 710 11.67 1.69 23.88
C ARG A 710 12.15 2.68 22.81
N LYS A 711 13.38 2.51 22.32
CA LYS A 711 13.87 3.14 21.08
C LYS A 711 13.01 2.63 19.91
N ILE A 712 12.65 3.51 18.97
CA ILE A 712 12.04 3.11 17.70
C ILE A 712 13.04 3.42 16.60
N ILE A 713 13.34 2.42 15.78
CA ILE A 713 14.15 2.56 14.57
C ILE A 713 13.22 2.37 13.37
N LEU A 714 13.17 3.36 12.50
CA LEU A 714 12.63 3.27 11.15
C LEU A 714 13.82 2.97 10.23
N ALA A 715 13.72 1.98 9.36
CA ALA A 715 14.78 1.63 8.44
C ALA A 715 14.21 1.36 7.05
N ASN A 716 14.50 2.24 6.09
CA ASN A 716 14.26 1.96 4.68
C ASN A 716 15.52 1.29 4.09
N TRP A 717 15.44 0.02 3.74
CA TRP A 717 16.56 -0.78 3.26
C TRP A 717 16.84 -0.56 1.77
N ASP A 718 18.09 -0.72 1.34
CA ASP A 718 18.51 -0.63 -0.07
C ASP A 718 19.05 -1.99 -0.55
N ASN A 719 18.92 -2.31 -1.83
CA ASN A 719 19.36 -3.54 -2.46
C ASN A 719 18.73 -4.82 -1.85
N GLU A 720 17.43 -4.79 -1.49
CA GLU A 720 16.67 -6.00 -1.17
C GLU A 720 16.62 -6.91 -2.40
N GLU A 721 16.32 -6.32 -3.56
CA GLU A 721 15.94 -7.01 -4.79
C GLU A 721 16.98 -8.02 -5.33
N TYR A 722 18.24 -7.82 -4.93
CA TYR A 722 19.38 -8.69 -5.26
C TYR A 722 19.57 -9.86 -4.28
N GLY A 723 19.06 -9.79 -3.05
CA GLY A 723 19.25 -10.82 -2.02
C GLY A 723 19.22 -10.31 -0.57
N LEU A 724 18.26 -9.45 -0.22
CA LEU A 724 18.05 -8.89 1.14
C LEU A 724 19.26 -8.11 1.66
N VAL A 725 19.97 -7.39 0.79
CA VAL A 725 21.36 -7.00 1.07
C VAL A 725 21.42 -5.92 2.13
N GLY A 726 20.81 -4.75 1.94
CA GLY A 726 20.92 -3.63 2.89
C GLY A 726 20.47 -3.98 4.30
N SER A 727 19.37 -4.71 4.47
CA SER A 727 18.93 -5.18 5.78
C SER A 727 19.90 -6.18 6.41
N THR A 728 20.46 -7.11 5.61
CA THR A 728 21.44 -8.10 6.08
C THR A 728 22.74 -7.43 6.51
N GLU A 729 23.35 -6.58 5.68
CA GLU A 729 24.60 -5.87 6.02
C GLU A 729 24.44 -5.04 7.30
N TRP A 730 23.28 -4.39 7.48
CA TRP A 730 22.97 -3.63 8.70
C TRP A 730 22.72 -4.53 9.91
N GLY A 731 22.00 -5.63 9.73
CA GLY A 731 21.77 -6.65 10.75
C GLY A 731 23.08 -7.26 11.27
N GLU A 732 24.05 -7.46 10.39
CA GLU A 732 25.39 -7.96 10.71
C GLU A 732 26.30 -6.89 11.32
N HIS A 733 26.27 -5.65 10.81
CA HIS A 733 26.99 -4.52 11.38
C HIS A 733 26.58 -4.24 12.83
N HIS A 734 25.27 -4.20 13.10
CA HIS A 734 24.71 -3.87 14.40
C HIS A 734 24.37 -5.10 15.26
N GLN A 735 24.81 -6.31 14.85
CA GLN A 735 24.41 -7.58 15.48
C GLN A 735 24.62 -7.63 17.01
N GLN A 736 25.64 -6.95 17.53
CA GLN A 736 25.94 -6.90 18.96
C GLN A 736 24.91 -6.08 19.76
N GLU A 737 24.38 -4.98 19.20
CA GLU A 737 23.30 -4.23 19.84
C GLU A 737 21.96 -4.93 19.63
N LEU A 738 21.68 -5.35 18.39
CA LEU A 738 20.43 -6.00 18.02
C LEU A 738 20.19 -7.29 18.81
N SER A 739 21.20 -8.17 18.91
CA SER A 739 21.11 -9.42 19.69
C SER A 739 20.94 -9.18 21.20
N LYS A 740 21.25 -7.98 21.70
CA LYS A 740 21.10 -7.63 23.13
C LYS A 740 19.79 -6.90 23.42
N ASN A 741 19.37 -5.98 22.54
CA ASN A 741 18.36 -4.95 22.85
C ASN A 741 17.09 -5.02 21.98
N CYS A 742 17.13 -5.64 20.79
CA CYS A 742 15.98 -5.59 19.88
C CYS A 742 14.85 -6.52 20.33
N VAL A 743 13.69 -5.95 20.66
CA VAL A 743 12.52 -6.66 21.16
C VAL A 743 11.71 -7.26 20.01
N ALA A 744 11.53 -6.53 18.90
CA ALA A 744 10.84 -7.03 17.71
C ALA A 744 11.25 -6.27 16.44
N TYR A 745 11.13 -6.96 15.30
CA TYR A 745 11.19 -6.39 13.95
C TYR A 745 9.80 -6.45 13.28
N LEU A 746 9.38 -5.34 12.66
CA LEU A 746 8.04 -5.16 12.09
C LEU A 746 8.16 -4.79 10.60
N ASN A 747 8.03 -5.78 9.72
CA ASN A 747 8.12 -5.61 8.28
C ASN A 747 6.77 -5.14 7.69
N VAL A 748 6.83 -4.19 6.77
CA VAL A 748 5.80 -3.96 5.75
C VAL A 748 6.56 -3.72 4.45
N ASP A 749 6.75 -4.81 3.72
CA ASP A 749 7.35 -4.80 2.39
C ASP A 749 6.36 -4.16 1.39
N GLU A 750 5.43 -4.95 0.87
CA GLU A 750 4.23 -4.49 0.20
C GLU A 750 3.14 -4.15 1.24
N ALA A 751 2.56 -2.95 1.20
CA ALA A 751 1.35 -2.68 1.98
C ALA A 751 0.14 -3.48 1.44
N THR A 752 0.12 -3.73 0.13
CA THR A 752 -0.87 -4.58 -0.56
C THR A 752 -0.42 -4.87 -1.99
N ASN A 753 -0.61 -6.09 -2.49
CA ASN A 753 -0.42 -6.42 -3.92
C ASN A 753 -1.76 -6.66 -4.66
N GLY A 754 -2.78 -5.88 -4.31
CA GLY A 754 -4.15 -6.05 -4.81
C GLY A 754 -4.99 -7.08 -4.05
N GLY A 755 -4.38 -7.82 -3.12
CA GLY A 755 -5.08 -8.60 -2.09
C GLY A 755 -6.04 -7.74 -1.27
N GLN A 756 -7.15 -8.32 -0.83
CA GLN A 756 -8.23 -7.63 -0.13
C GLN A 756 -8.24 -7.90 1.38
N VAL A 757 -7.69 -9.05 1.81
CA VAL A 757 -7.59 -9.45 3.22
C VAL A 757 -6.12 -9.57 3.62
N LEU A 758 -5.82 -9.19 4.87
CA LEU A 758 -4.50 -9.21 5.47
C LEU A 758 -3.95 -10.65 5.58
N GLY A 759 -2.78 -10.88 5.00
CA GLY A 759 -1.86 -11.95 5.38
C GLY A 759 -0.93 -11.47 6.50
N VAL A 760 -0.55 -12.39 7.39
CA VAL A 760 0.32 -12.08 8.54
C VAL A 760 1.24 -13.28 8.77
N THR A 761 2.53 -13.08 8.56
CA THR A 761 3.55 -14.13 8.68
C THR A 761 4.50 -13.77 9.82
N GLY A 762 4.83 -14.67 10.75
CA GLY A 762 5.76 -14.27 11.82
C GLY A 762 5.85 -15.14 13.07
N SER A 763 6.65 -14.65 14.02
CA SER A 763 6.86 -15.27 15.34
C SER A 763 5.53 -15.32 16.12
N PRO A 764 5.16 -16.48 16.68
CA PRO A 764 3.96 -16.64 17.51
C PRO A 764 3.86 -15.64 18.69
N LEU A 765 4.99 -15.10 19.16
CA LEU A 765 5.03 -14.13 20.25
C LEU A 765 4.24 -12.85 19.96
N LEU A 766 4.20 -12.43 18.69
CA LEU A 766 3.51 -11.22 18.25
C LEU A 766 2.00 -11.45 18.00
N ALA A 767 1.54 -12.71 17.99
CA ALA A 767 0.19 -13.07 17.58
C ALA A 767 -0.91 -12.40 18.41
N SER A 768 -0.73 -12.26 19.73
CA SER A 768 -1.74 -11.64 20.59
C SER A 768 -1.87 -10.14 20.34
N VAL A 769 -0.76 -9.38 20.37
CA VAL A 769 -0.78 -7.93 20.11
C VAL A 769 -1.27 -7.59 18.69
N LEU A 770 -1.01 -8.44 17.70
CA LEU A 770 -1.54 -8.29 16.34
C LEU A 770 -3.06 -8.45 16.29
N ARG A 771 -3.63 -9.46 16.97
CA ARG A 771 -5.10 -9.58 17.14
C ARG A 771 -5.69 -8.35 17.82
N ASP A 772 -4.98 -7.82 18.81
CA ASP A 772 -5.41 -6.67 19.63
C ASP A 772 -5.39 -5.33 18.88
N VAL A 773 -4.49 -5.17 17.90
CA VAL A 773 -4.43 -3.97 17.04
C VAL A 773 -5.36 -4.11 15.83
N THR A 774 -5.46 -5.28 15.20
CA THR A 774 -6.35 -5.49 14.04
C THR A 774 -7.84 -5.35 14.38
N GLN A 775 -8.23 -5.50 15.65
CA GLN A 775 -9.57 -5.15 16.17
C GLN A 775 -9.84 -3.63 16.28
N LEU A 776 -8.81 -2.79 16.22
CA LEU A 776 -8.94 -1.33 16.26
C LEU A 776 -8.97 -0.70 14.85
N ILE A 777 -8.48 -1.41 13.84
CA ILE A 777 -8.46 -0.95 12.45
C ILE A 777 -9.76 -1.34 11.77
N ARG A 778 -10.45 -0.37 11.16
CA ARG A 778 -11.64 -0.63 10.34
C ARG A 778 -11.28 -1.46 9.11
N SER A 779 -12.14 -2.39 8.71
CA SER A 779 -11.98 -3.13 7.47
C SER A 779 -11.92 -2.17 6.27
N PRO A 780 -10.99 -2.37 5.31
CA PRO A 780 -10.96 -1.62 4.06
C PRO A 780 -12.06 -2.05 3.06
N ILE A 781 -12.71 -3.20 3.28
CA ILE A 781 -13.59 -3.88 2.31
C ILE A 781 -15.02 -4.16 2.79
N HIS A 782 -15.25 -4.28 4.10
CA HIS A 782 -16.56 -4.60 4.69
C HIS A 782 -16.98 -3.53 5.70
N GLU A 783 -18.03 -2.76 5.38
CA GLU A 783 -18.55 -1.73 6.28
C GLU A 783 -19.01 -2.34 7.64
N GLY A 784 -18.69 -1.65 8.74
CA GLY A 784 -18.99 -2.08 10.10
C GLY A 784 -18.05 -3.14 10.70
N LYS A 785 -17.13 -3.71 9.92
CA LYS A 785 -16.12 -4.69 10.40
C LYS A 785 -14.75 -4.08 10.70
N THR A 786 -13.89 -4.89 11.30
CA THR A 786 -12.47 -4.64 11.54
C THR A 786 -11.58 -5.49 10.63
N VAL A 787 -10.28 -5.17 10.54
CA VAL A 787 -9.29 -6.01 9.82
C VAL A 787 -9.18 -7.41 10.44
N TYR A 788 -9.37 -7.51 11.77
CA TYR A 788 -9.43 -8.79 12.48
C TYR A 788 -10.59 -9.68 11.99
N ASP A 789 -11.78 -9.12 11.77
CA ASP A 789 -12.96 -9.88 11.34
C ASP A 789 -12.79 -10.47 9.93
N ASP A 790 -12.05 -9.79 9.07
CA ASP A 790 -11.77 -10.24 7.70
C ASP A 790 -10.71 -11.34 7.68
N TRP A 791 -9.62 -11.16 8.42
CA TRP A 791 -8.55 -12.15 8.57
C TRP A 791 -9.05 -13.45 9.22
N LEU A 792 -9.89 -13.34 10.26
CA LEU A 792 -10.60 -14.48 10.86
C LEU A 792 -11.66 -15.07 9.92
N GLY A 793 -12.38 -14.23 9.18
CA GLY A 793 -13.38 -14.66 8.19
C GLY A 793 -12.77 -15.47 7.05
N ASP A 794 -11.59 -15.08 6.59
CA ASP A 794 -10.79 -15.77 5.58
C ASP A 794 -10.30 -17.14 6.07
N GLN A 795 -9.63 -17.21 7.22
CA GLN A 795 -9.18 -18.50 7.78
C GLN A 795 -10.37 -19.42 8.14
N ARG A 796 -11.57 -18.88 8.40
CA ARG A 796 -12.79 -19.69 8.60
C ARG A 796 -13.36 -20.31 7.31
N ARG A 797 -12.85 -19.95 6.12
CA ARG A 797 -13.24 -20.61 4.86
C ARG A 797 -12.65 -22.01 4.74
N THR A 798 -11.49 -22.25 5.35
CA THR A 798 -10.80 -23.56 5.41
C THR A 798 -10.97 -24.25 6.76
N ASP A 799 -11.10 -23.50 7.86
CA ASP A 799 -11.33 -24.00 9.21
C ASP A 799 -12.53 -23.29 9.89
N PRO A 800 -13.78 -23.69 9.61
CA PRO A 800 -14.98 -23.02 10.13
C PRO A 800 -15.09 -22.98 11.66
N GLY A 801 -14.38 -23.87 12.37
CA GLY A 801 -14.37 -23.94 13.84
C GLY A 801 -13.39 -22.97 14.51
N ARG A 802 -12.58 -22.24 13.73
CA ARG A 802 -11.48 -21.41 14.22
C ARG A 802 -11.96 -20.32 15.20
N PRO A 803 -11.43 -20.25 16.45
CA PRO A 803 -11.87 -19.26 17.42
C PRO A 803 -11.27 -17.87 17.15
N THR A 804 -9.98 -17.80 16.83
CA THR A 804 -9.18 -16.59 16.61
C THR A 804 -8.25 -16.81 15.40
N PRO A 805 -7.81 -15.75 14.71
CA PRO A 805 -6.86 -15.89 13.63
C PRO A 805 -5.45 -16.21 14.15
N VAL A 806 -4.66 -16.89 13.32
CA VAL A 806 -3.27 -17.27 13.60
C VAL A 806 -2.35 -16.76 12.50
N LEU A 807 -1.06 -16.62 12.81
CA LEU A 807 -0.03 -16.25 11.85
C LEU A 807 0.32 -17.43 10.94
N ASP A 808 0.69 -17.12 9.70
CA ASP A 808 1.34 -18.04 8.78
C ASP A 808 2.85 -18.16 9.15
N LEU A 809 3.53 -19.15 8.57
CA LEU A 809 4.87 -19.56 9.00
C LEU A 809 5.98 -18.74 8.34
N MET A 810 6.83 -18.10 9.15
CA MET A 810 7.95 -17.30 8.67
C MET A 810 9.07 -18.16 8.08
N GLY A 811 9.40 -17.89 6.82
CA GLY A 811 10.56 -18.42 6.12
C GLY A 811 11.55 -17.31 5.78
N THR A 812 11.50 -16.82 4.55
CA THR A 812 12.38 -15.77 3.99
C THR A 812 11.73 -15.13 2.76
N GLY A 813 12.38 -14.11 2.18
CA GLY A 813 11.89 -13.39 0.99
C GLY A 813 11.36 -11.99 1.29
N SER A 814 11.85 -11.41 2.37
CA SER A 814 11.91 -9.97 2.64
C SER A 814 12.86 -9.75 3.83
N ASP A 815 13.16 -8.49 4.15
CA ASP A 815 14.19 -8.01 5.10
C ASP A 815 14.10 -8.58 6.53
N TYR A 816 12.95 -9.12 6.95
CA TYR A 816 12.80 -9.82 8.24
C TYR A 816 13.76 -11.01 8.42
N THR A 817 14.36 -11.50 7.33
CA THR A 817 15.15 -12.72 7.28
C THR A 817 16.38 -12.68 8.20
N VAL A 818 17.14 -11.58 8.24
CA VAL A 818 18.30 -11.45 9.15
C VAL A 818 17.86 -11.34 10.61
N PHE A 819 16.78 -10.59 10.87
CA PHE A 819 16.24 -10.41 12.21
C PHE A 819 15.76 -11.75 12.79
N PHE A 820 14.96 -12.51 12.05
CA PHE A 820 14.45 -13.80 12.50
C PHE A 820 15.49 -14.93 12.44
N ASN A 821 16.01 -15.23 11.24
CA ASN A 821 16.78 -16.46 10.99
C ASN A 821 18.26 -16.39 11.42
N HIS A 822 18.85 -15.20 11.55
CA HIS A 822 20.25 -15.02 11.93
C HIS A 822 20.41 -14.47 13.36
N LEU A 823 19.58 -13.50 13.75
CA LEU A 823 19.66 -12.81 15.04
C LEU A 823 18.66 -13.30 16.11
N GLY A 824 17.67 -14.12 15.75
CA GLY A 824 16.69 -14.69 16.68
C GLY A 824 15.77 -13.63 17.32
N ILE A 825 15.42 -12.59 16.55
CA ILE A 825 14.54 -11.49 16.96
C ILE A 825 13.09 -11.81 16.53
N PRO A 826 12.10 -11.69 17.44
CA PRO A 826 10.68 -11.87 17.10
C PRO A 826 10.29 -10.94 15.97
N SER A 827 9.91 -11.51 14.83
CA SER A 827 9.67 -10.75 13.59
C SER A 827 8.26 -11.03 13.07
N VAL A 828 7.65 -10.05 12.40
CA VAL A 828 6.40 -10.20 11.65
C VAL A 828 6.50 -9.49 10.30
N ASP A 829 5.83 -10.06 9.31
CA ASP A 829 5.55 -9.49 8.01
C ASP A 829 4.03 -9.32 7.81
N LEU A 830 3.64 -8.20 7.19
CA LEU A 830 2.28 -7.68 7.15
C LEU A 830 1.96 -7.17 5.74
N LEU A 831 1.03 -7.84 5.05
CA LEU A 831 0.72 -7.56 3.64
C LEU A 831 -0.74 -7.93 3.32
N PHE A 832 -1.51 -7.03 2.70
CA PHE A 832 -2.83 -7.37 2.15
C PHE A 832 -2.68 -8.10 0.80
N ASN A 833 -2.49 -9.43 0.83
CA ASN A 833 -2.30 -10.30 -0.34
C ASN A 833 -3.46 -11.30 -0.60
N ARG A 834 -4.35 -11.56 0.35
CA ARG A 834 -5.37 -12.61 0.19
C ARG A 834 -6.60 -12.14 -0.57
N GLN A 835 -7.19 -13.01 -1.39
CA GLN A 835 -8.41 -12.74 -2.18
C GLN A 835 -8.28 -11.57 -3.19
N GLY A 836 -7.14 -11.47 -3.88
CA GLY A 836 -6.84 -10.40 -4.83
C GLY A 836 -7.89 -10.16 -5.93
N GLN A 837 -7.96 -8.91 -6.43
CA GLN A 837 -8.92 -8.49 -7.45
C GLN A 837 -8.34 -8.28 -8.85
N GLY A 838 -7.06 -8.61 -9.03
CA GLY A 838 -6.41 -8.70 -10.33
C GLY A 838 -5.07 -9.41 -10.22
N VAL A 839 -4.42 -9.62 -11.36
CA VAL A 839 -3.06 -10.17 -11.42
C VAL A 839 -2.06 -9.06 -11.14
N TYR A 840 -1.22 -9.29 -10.15
CA TYR A 840 -0.14 -8.41 -9.77
C TYR A 840 1.05 -8.49 -10.76
N PRO A 841 1.46 -7.38 -11.40
CA PRO A 841 2.65 -7.29 -12.27
C PRO A 841 3.98 -7.20 -11.49
N TYR A 842 4.19 -8.14 -10.57
CA TYR A 842 5.42 -8.31 -9.79
C TYR A 842 6.72 -8.22 -10.65
N HIS A 843 7.65 -7.33 -10.25
CA HIS A 843 8.94 -7.03 -10.91
C HIS A 843 8.87 -6.64 -12.42
N SER A 844 7.76 -6.03 -12.85
CA SER A 844 7.48 -5.65 -14.25
C SER A 844 7.34 -4.13 -14.37
N ASN A 845 7.57 -3.54 -15.56
CA ASN A 845 7.30 -2.11 -15.78
C ASN A 845 5.82 -1.72 -15.56
N TYR A 846 4.92 -2.71 -15.50
CA TYR A 846 3.51 -2.50 -15.19
C TYR A 846 3.19 -2.48 -13.68
N ASP A 847 4.18 -2.66 -12.79
CA ASP A 847 4.02 -2.30 -11.37
C ASP A 847 4.08 -0.77 -11.20
N SER A 848 2.95 -0.14 -11.55
CA SER A 848 2.82 1.29 -11.73
C SER A 848 1.74 1.88 -10.84
N PHE A 849 1.88 3.18 -10.54
CA PHE A 849 0.85 3.94 -9.84
C PHE A 849 -0.54 3.81 -10.52
N TYR A 850 -0.57 3.66 -11.84
CA TYR A 850 -1.79 3.41 -12.60
C TYR A 850 -2.40 2.05 -12.23
N TRP A 851 -1.61 0.97 -12.17
CA TRP A 851 -2.11 -0.33 -11.69
C TRP A 851 -2.62 -0.26 -10.24
N VAL A 852 -1.90 0.44 -9.35
CA VAL A 852 -2.35 0.64 -7.95
C VAL A 852 -3.70 1.37 -7.91
N GLU A 853 -3.88 2.45 -8.67
CA GLU A 853 -5.12 3.22 -8.65
C GLU A 853 -6.32 2.49 -9.26
N LYS A 854 -6.12 1.68 -10.32
CA LYS A 854 -7.21 0.99 -11.02
C LYS A 854 -7.56 -0.39 -10.45
N PHE A 855 -6.57 -1.14 -9.96
CA PHE A 855 -6.74 -2.56 -9.59
C PHE A 855 -6.19 -2.89 -8.19
N GLY A 856 -5.04 -2.35 -7.81
CA GLY A 856 -4.38 -2.64 -6.52
C GLY A 856 -5.17 -2.14 -5.30
N ASP A 857 -5.31 -0.83 -5.15
CA ASP A 857 -5.98 -0.22 -4.00
C ASP A 857 -6.78 1.03 -4.37
N VAL A 858 -7.90 0.83 -5.07
CA VAL A 858 -8.86 1.87 -5.46
C VAL A 858 -9.28 2.70 -4.23
N GLY A 859 -8.76 3.94 -4.16
CA GLY A 859 -9.00 4.87 -3.06
C GLY A 859 -8.09 4.72 -1.82
N PHE A 860 -6.97 3.99 -1.94
CA PHE A 860 -5.89 3.87 -0.95
C PHE A 860 -6.33 3.41 0.45
N LYS A 861 -7.35 2.56 0.51
CA LYS A 861 -7.96 2.07 1.76
C LYS A 861 -7.08 1.07 2.50
N LYS A 862 -6.40 0.17 1.78
CA LYS A 862 -5.53 -0.86 2.37
C LYS A 862 -4.20 -0.27 2.80
N HIS A 863 -3.63 0.66 2.02
CA HIS A 863 -2.50 1.50 2.46
C HIS A 863 -2.83 2.22 3.79
N LEU A 864 -4.04 2.78 3.91
CA LEU A 864 -4.47 3.46 5.13
C LEU A 864 -4.66 2.49 6.30
N ALA A 865 -5.25 1.33 6.08
CA ALA A 865 -5.38 0.29 7.09
C ALA A 865 -3.99 -0.23 7.56
N MET A 866 -3.03 -0.37 6.63
CA MET A 866 -1.66 -0.81 6.93
C MET A 866 -0.88 0.23 7.74
N ALA A 867 -0.88 1.50 7.31
CA ALA A 867 -0.21 2.58 8.03
C ALA A 867 -0.76 2.74 9.46
N GLN A 868 -2.07 2.56 9.66
CA GLN A 868 -2.70 2.54 10.98
C GLN A 868 -2.31 1.30 11.80
N LEU A 869 -2.31 0.10 11.20
CA LEU A 869 -1.90 -1.15 11.85
C LEU A 869 -0.45 -1.08 12.34
N TRP A 870 0.48 -0.74 11.46
CA TRP A 870 1.93 -0.69 11.74
C TRP A 870 2.26 0.41 12.76
N GLY A 871 1.65 1.60 12.62
CA GLY A 871 1.78 2.70 13.57
C GLY A 871 1.25 2.36 14.96
N LEU A 872 0.06 1.77 15.08
CA LEU A 872 -0.51 1.39 16.38
C LEU A 872 0.21 0.20 17.02
N LEU A 873 0.65 -0.78 16.24
CA LEU A 873 1.49 -1.89 16.71
C LEU A 873 2.80 -1.38 17.32
N THR A 874 3.43 -0.43 16.63
CA THR A 874 4.64 0.27 17.11
C THR A 874 4.39 1.07 18.38
N VAL A 875 3.32 1.88 18.42
CA VAL A 875 2.97 2.66 19.63
C VAL A 875 2.67 1.75 20.82
N ARG A 876 2.04 0.58 20.62
CA ARG A 876 1.84 -0.41 21.68
C ARG A 876 3.17 -1.03 22.14
N LEU A 877 3.95 -1.61 21.22
CA LEU A 877 5.19 -2.32 21.56
C LEU A 877 6.28 -1.42 22.11
N ALA A 878 6.39 -0.17 21.64
CA ALA A 878 7.38 0.79 22.11
C ALA A 878 6.88 1.65 23.28
N GLY A 879 5.57 1.81 23.48
CA GLY A 879 4.98 2.72 24.47
C GLY A 879 4.87 2.18 25.90
N THR A 880 4.82 0.86 26.09
CA THR A 880 4.63 0.23 27.42
C THR A 880 5.92 -0.27 28.05
N GLY A 881 6.00 -0.24 29.39
CA GLY A 881 7.11 -0.83 30.13
C GLY A 881 7.22 -2.34 29.90
N SER A 882 6.11 -3.06 30.03
CA SER A 882 6.04 -4.50 29.70
C SER A 882 6.15 -4.74 28.19
N ILE A 883 6.79 -5.83 27.80
CA ILE A 883 6.70 -6.39 26.44
C ILE A 883 5.34 -7.10 26.31
N LEU A 884 4.61 -6.83 25.22
CA LEU A 884 3.24 -7.30 25.00
C LEU A 884 3.19 -8.59 24.15
N PHE A 885 3.90 -9.62 24.59
CA PHE A 885 3.90 -10.95 23.95
C PHE A 885 3.06 -11.95 24.75
N GLU A 886 2.64 -13.04 24.08
CA GLU A 886 2.17 -14.26 24.75
C GLU A 886 3.11 -15.42 24.40
N ALA A 887 3.90 -15.88 25.37
CA ALA A 887 4.78 -17.03 25.19
C ALA A 887 4.00 -18.32 24.90
N VAL A 888 2.75 -18.42 25.37
CA VAL A 888 1.89 -19.60 25.23
C VAL A 888 1.43 -19.84 23.78
N GLU A 889 1.50 -18.86 22.89
CA GLU A 889 1.22 -19.05 21.45
C GLU A 889 2.24 -20.00 20.79
N TYR A 890 3.51 -19.95 21.19
CA TYR A 890 4.57 -20.81 20.64
C TYR A 890 4.27 -22.33 20.79
N PRO A 891 4.00 -22.85 22.00
CA PRO A 891 3.65 -24.26 22.16
C PRO A 891 2.27 -24.64 21.58
N LYS A 892 1.33 -23.70 21.37
CA LYS A 892 0.10 -23.97 20.61
C LYS A 892 0.42 -24.33 19.16
N VAL A 893 1.32 -23.57 18.51
CA VAL A 893 1.79 -23.84 17.15
C VAL A 893 2.56 -25.16 17.09
N LEU A 894 3.53 -25.38 17.97
CA LEU A 894 4.30 -26.65 18.01
C LEU A 894 3.39 -27.88 18.24
N ALA A 895 2.36 -27.77 19.09
CA ALA A 895 1.38 -28.84 19.30
C ALA A 895 0.52 -29.11 18.06
N HIS A 896 0.14 -28.06 17.31
CA HIS A 896 -0.60 -28.20 16.05
C HIS A 896 0.21 -29.01 15.02
N HIS A 897 1.49 -28.68 14.82
CA HIS A 897 2.33 -29.38 13.86
C HIS A 897 2.82 -30.75 14.36
N SER A 898 3.00 -30.96 15.66
CA SER A 898 3.20 -32.32 16.22
C SER A 898 2.00 -33.21 15.89
N LYS A 899 0.77 -32.69 16.03
CA LYS A 899 -0.45 -33.40 15.62
C LYS A 899 -0.48 -33.69 14.11
N GLN A 900 -0.07 -32.76 13.25
CA GLN A 900 0.04 -33.01 11.80
C GLN A 900 1.05 -34.13 11.48
N LEU A 901 2.27 -34.07 12.05
CA LEU A 901 3.26 -35.15 11.92
C LEU A 901 2.70 -36.49 12.42
N LYS A 902 1.97 -36.49 13.53
CA LYS A 902 1.34 -37.69 14.10
C LYS A 902 0.25 -38.28 13.20
N THR A 903 -0.46 -37.44 12.43
CA THR A 903 -1.42 -37.87 11.42
C THR A 903 -0.74 -38.40 10.14
N LYS A 904 0.36 -37.79 9.68
CA LYS A 904 1.09 -38.22 8.46
C LYS A 904 2.01 -39.43 8.70
N TYR A 905 2.61 -39.54 9.89
CA TYR A 905 3.73 -40.45 10.19
C TYR A 905 3.67 -41.14 11.57
N GLY A 906 2.59 -41.01 12.35
CA GLY A 906 2.53 -41.52 13.73
C GLY A 906 2.55 -43.05 13.91
N SER A 907 2.55 -43.81 12.82
CA SER A 907 2.83 -45.26 12.80
C SER A 907 4.32 -45.60 12.61
N LEU A 908 5.14 -44.61 12.27
CA LEU A 908 6.57 -44.74 11.94
C LEU A 908 7.47 -44.02 12.94
N LEU A 909 6.98 -42.98 13.63
CA LEU A 909 7.72 -42.14 14.56
C LEU A 909 7.09 -42.09 15.96
N ASP A 910 7.91 -42.22 17.00
CA ASP A 910 7.48 -41.92 18.39
C ASP A 910 7.60 -40.42 18.69
N LEU A 911 6.46 -39.74 18.69
CA LEU A 911 6.33 -38.32 19.05
C LEU A 911 5.99 -38.11 20.54
N SER A 912 5.91 -39.16 21.37
CA SER A 912 5.46 -39.06 22.77
C SER A 912 6.35 -38.16 23.63
N THR A 913 7.67 -38.20 23.40
CA THR A 913 8.61 -37.32 24.11
C THR A 913 8.50 -35.87 23.65
N LEU A 914 8.22 -35.64 22.35
CA LEU A 914 7.97 -34.31 21.78
C LEU A 914 6.69 -33.69 22.35
N ASP A 915 5.56 -34.41 22.29
CA ASP A 915 4.29 -33.98 22.87
C ASP A 915 4.44 -33.64 24.37
N ARG A 916 5.24 -34.41 25.12
CA ARG A 916 5.51 -34.19 26.54
C ARG A 916 6.31 -32.92 26.81
N VAL A 917 7.32 -32.58 26.01
CA VAL A 917 8.09 -31.34 26.22
C VAL A 917 7.36 -30.10 25.71
N ILE A 918 6.58 -30.21 24.62
CA ILE A 918 5.65 -29.14 24.21
C ILE A 918 4.63 -28.86 25.33
N SER A 919 4.11 -29.89 25.99
CA SER A 919 3.19 -29.73 27.14
C SER A 919 3.86 -29.02 28.34
N ARG A 920 5.15 -29.31 28.62
CA ARG A 920 5.92 -28.61 29.66
C ARG A 920 6.24 -27.16 29.29
N PHE A 921 6.57 -26.91 28.02
CA PHE A 921 6.78 -25.57 27.48
C PHE A 921 5.50 -24.73 27.60
N HIS A 922 4.34 -25.29 27.27
CA HIS A 922 3.03 -24.64 27.48
C HIS A 922 2.78 -24.26 28.95
N ALA A 923 3.11 -25.14 29.90
CA ALA A 923 2.94 -24.84 31.32
C ALA A 923 3.85 -23.68 31.78
N ALA A 924 5.14 -23.71 31.42
CA ALA A 924 6.10 -22.66 31.78
C ALA A 924 5.80 -21.31 31.09
N ALA A 925 5.34 -21.35 29.84
CA ALA A 925 4.90 -20.17 29.10
C ALA A 925 3.67 -19.51 29.75
N LEU A 926 2.65 -20.31 30.09
CA LEU A 926 1.45 -19.82 30.75
C LEU A 926 1.73 -19.21 32.14
N GLU A 927 2.73 -19.71 32.87
CA GLU A 927 3.19 -19.11 34.13
C GLU A 927 3.78 -17.69 33.91
N VAL A 928 4.62 -17.52 32.89
CA VAL A 928 5.21 -16.22 32.51
C VAL A 928 4.13 -15.24 32.05
N ASP A 929 3.21 -15.68 31.18
CA ASP A 929 2.13 -14.84 30.67
C ASP A 929 1.14 -14.43 31.77
N THR A 930 0.83 -15.33 32.72
CA THR A 930 0.02 -15.00 33.91
C THR A 930 0.72 -13.98 34.81
N ARG A 931 2.04 -14.10 35.00
CA ARG A 931 2.85 -13.12 35.75
C ARG A 931 2.97 -11.78 35.04
N SER A 932 2.96 -11.77 33.69
CA SER A 932 2.89 -10.56 32.89
C SER A 932 1.54 -9.86 33.11
N ASN A 933 0.43 -10.55 32.83
CA ASN A 933 -0.92 -10.00 32.90
C ASN A 933 -1.35 -9.54 34.30
N THR A 934 -0.85 -10.17 35.37
CA THR A 934 -1.12 -9.73 36.76
C THR A 934 -0.35 -8.48 37.18
N LYS A 935 0.62 -8.00 36.37
CA LYS A 935 1.39 -6.76 36.61
C LYS A 935 1.25 -5.72 35.50
N ALA A 936 0.76 -6.11 34.33
CA ALA A 936 0.56 -5.22 33.20
C ALA A 936 -0.67 -4.32 33.39
N SER A 937 -0.43 -3.03 33.66
CA SER A 937 -1.37 -1.99 33.22
C SER A 937 -0.95 -1.54 31.82
N PRO A 938 -1.89 -1.33 30.87
CA PRO A 938 -1.62 -0.81 29.52
C PRO A 938 -0.93 0.58 29.48
N THR A 939 -0.74 1.23 30.63
CA THR A 939 -0.05 2.52 30.78
C THR A 939 1.13 2.47 31.76
N SER A 940 1.53 1.27 32.24
CA SER A 940 2.65 1.12 33.16
C SER A 940 4.00 1.29 32.47
N LEU A 941 4.87 2.11 33.05
CA LEU A 941 6.30 2.19 32.77
C LEU A 941 7.13 1.45 33.84
N GLN A 942 6.52 0.52 34.57
CA GLN A 942 7.13 -0.31 35.61
C GLN A 942 6.93 -1.80 35.26
N PRO A 943 7.79 -2.38 34.41
CA PRO A 943 7.71 -3.79 34.06
C PRO A 943 8.21 -4.73 35.17
N ASP A 944 7.81 -6.00 35.08
CA ASP A 944 8.57 -7.08 35.70
C ASP A 944 9.78 -7.40 34.81
N SER A 945 10.95 -6.88 35.16
CA SER A 945 12.17 -7.05 34.35
C SER A 945 12.55 -8.51 34.12
N GLY A 946 12.21 -9.41 35.04
CA GLY A 946 12.40 -10.86 34.89
C GLY A 946 11.45 -11.49 33.85
N VAL A 947 10.30 -10.87 33.58
CA VAL A 947 9.38 -11.27 32.50
C VAL A 947 9.84 -10.68 31.16
N ASN A 948 10.17 -9.39 31.09
CA ASN A 948 10.73 -8.78 29.87
C ASN A 948 11.99 -9.54 29.40
N THR A 949 12.90 -9.87 30.32
CA THR A 949 14.13 -10.61 30.01
C THR A 949 13.81 -11.97 29.38
N LYS A 950 12.76 -12.67 29.85
CA LYS A 950 12.33 -13.96 29.28
C LYS A 950 11.74 -13.80 27.89
N TYR A 951 10.82 -12.85 27.69
CA TYR A 951 10.25 -12.57 26.36
C TYR A 951 11.31 -12.19 25.33
N LEU A 952 12.23 -11.29 25.68
CA LEU A 952 13.35 -10.86 24.83
C LEU A 952 14.25 -12.04 24.42
N ASN A 953 14.50 -12.99 25.33
CA ASN A 953 15.42 -14.10 25.10
C ASN A 953 14.76 -15.37 24.53
N LEU A 954 13.44 -15.48 24.52
CA LEU A 954 12.72 -16.72 24.15
C LEU A 954 13.06 -17.16 22.72
N GLU A 955 12.89 -16.26 21.75
CA GLU A 955 13.20 -16.49 20.33
C GLU A 955 14.70 -16.79 20.13
N ARG A 956 15.56 -15.95 20.71
CA ARG A 956 17.03 -16.11 20.72
C ARG A 956 17.51 -17.47 21.26
N HIS A 957 16.73 -18.13 22.13
CA HIS A 957 17.08 -19.46 22.64
C HIS A 957 16.80 -20.59 21.64
N PHE A 958 16.06 -20.35 20.55
CA PHE A 958 15.98 -21.27 19.41
C PHE A 958 17.16 -21.14 18.42
N LEU A 959 18.08 -20.18 18.59
CA LEU A 959 19.36 -20.18 17.87
C LEU A 959 20.24 -21.38 18.28
N LEU A 960 21.02 -21.85 17.32
CA LEU A 960 22.11 -22.82 17.52
C LEU A 960 23.15 -22.32 18.54
N PRO A 961 23.84 -23.22 19.26
CA PRO A 961 24.87 -22.84 20.21
C PRO A 961 26.12 -22.27 19.52
N ASN A 962 26.99 -21.59 20.28
CA ASN A 962 28.33 -21.14 19.87
C ASN A 962 28.43 -20.22 18.63
N GLY A 963 27.31 -19.77 18.05
CA GLY A 963 27.30 -19.10 16.76
C GLY A 963 27.41 -20.06 15.56
N GLU A 964 27.23 -21.37 15.80
CA GLU A 964 27.10 -22.37 14.74
C GLU A 964 25.90 -22.04 13.84
N GLY A 965 26.09 -22.18 12.53
CA GLY A 965 25.02 -22.14 11.55
C GLY A 965 24.65 -23.53 11.05
N LEU A 966 23.82 -23.58 10.02
CA LEU A 966 23.32 -24.83 9.49
C LEU A 966 24.29 -25.42 8.44
N PRO A 967 24.48 -26.76 8.38
CA PRO A 967 25.45 -27.40 7.48
C PRO A 967 25.22 -27.06 5.99
N GLY A 968 26.20 -26.43 5.36
CA GLY A 968 26.13 -25.92 3.98
C GLY A 968 25.23 -24.70 3.81
N ARG A 969 24.84 -24.06 4.91
CA ARG A 969 23.96 -22.88 5.03
C ARG A 969 24.34 -22.05 6.27
N GLU A 970 25.64 -21.94 6.56
CA GLU A 970 26.19 -21.50 7.85
C GLU A 970 25.82 -20.05 8.26
N TRP A 971 25.24 -19.27 7.35
CA TRP A 971 24.65 -17.97 7.64
C TRP A 971 23.33 -18.08 8.43
N TYR A 972 22.51 -19.11 8.17
CA TYR A 972 21.26 -19.34 8.89
C TYR A 972 21.57 -19.97 10.27
N ARG A 973 21.11 -19.35 11.37
CA ARG A 973 21.51 -19.69 12.76
C ARG A 973 20.36 -20.06 13.70
N HIS A 974 19.12 -19.66 13.42
CA HIS A 974 17.93 -20.27 14.01
C HIS A 974 18.05 -21.78 13.77
N MET A 975 17.71 -22.63 14.74
CA MET A 975 17.83 -24.08 14.56
C MET A 975 16.82 -24.53 13.51
N ALA A 976 17.14 -24.41 12.21
CA ALA A 976 16.26 -24.70 11.06
C ALA A 976 16.91 -24.52 9.65
N SER A 977 17.44 -25.57 9.03
CA SER A 977 17.27 -25.95 7.60
C SER A 977 18.00 -27.29 7.35
N THR A 978 17.83 -27.91 6.17
CA THR A 978 18.43 -29.21 5.83
C THR A 978 19.32 -29.15 4.59
N ILE A 979 20.26 -30.10 4.50
CA ILE A 979 20.69 -30.72 3.23
C ILE A 979 20.80 -32.24 3.46
N LEU A 980 20.40 -33.04 2.46
CA LEU A 980 20.63 -34.50 2.39
C LEU A 980 21.34 -34.84 1.07
N THR A 981 22.29 -35.79 1.11
CA THR A 981 22.91 -36.38 -0.10
C THR A 981 23.25 -37.86 0.12
N ARG A 982 22.85 -38.73 -0.81
CA ARG A 982 23.40 -40.09 -0.99
C ARG A 982 24.76 -39.97 -1.73
N SER A 983 25.80 -40.77 -1.49
CA SER A 983 26.01 -41.90 -0.56
C SER A 983 27.51 -42.18 -0.32
N ASN A 984 27.82 -43.12 0.57
CA ASN A 984 29.12 -43.77 0.80
C ASN A 984 30.29 -42.94 1.40
N SER A 985 30.32 -43.00 2.74
CA SER A 985 31.46 -42.83 3.65
C SER A 985 31.80 -41.42 4.15
N ARG A 986 31.96 -41.34 5.48
CA ARG A 986 32.14 -40.15 6.34
C ARG A 986 30.89 -39.24 6.41
N SER A 987 30.73 -38.58 7.55
CA SER A 987 29.41 -38.25 8.13
C SER A 987 29.27 -36.80 8.58
N LEU A 988 28.11 -36.18 8.30
CA LEU A 988 27.57 -35.01 9.00
C LEU A 988 26.09 -35.25 9.38
N THR A 989 25.54 -34.47 10.33
CA THR A 989 24.23 -34.72 10.97
C THR A 989 23.54 -33.40 11.39
N ILE A 990 22.26 -33.19 11.06
CA ILE A 990 21.61 -31.85 10.94
C ILE A 990 20.47 -31.60 12.01
N TYR A 991 20.10 -30.36 12.43
CA TYR A 991 19.19 -30.02 13.58
C TYR A 991 18.21 -28.79 13.36
N GLN A 992 16.87 -28.85 13.68
CA GLN A 992 15.83 -27.95 13.07
C GLN A 992 14.41 -27.76 13.72
N ILE A 993 13.75 -26.59 13.53
CA ILE A 993 12.33 -26.23 13.81
C ILE A 993 11.64 -25.23 12.80
N PHE A 994 12.15 -24.02 12.47
CA PHE A 994 11.49 -22.99 11.58
C PHE A 994 12.42 -22.31 10.54
N ALA A 995 12.26 -22.53 9.23
CA ALA A 995 13.04 -21.83 8.18
C ALA A 995 12.53 -22.02 6.74
N PRO A 996 13.07 -21.27 5.76
CA PRO A 996 12.95 -21.60 4.34
C PRO A 996 13.63 -22.93 3.98
N GLY A 997 12.85 -23.85 3.42
CA GLY A 997 13.33 -25.15 2.96
C GLY A 997 14.30 -25.04 1.78
N LEU A 998 15.31 -25.92 1.73
CA LEU A 998 16.43 -25.87 0.78
C LEU A 998 15.99 -25.72 -0.69
N TRP A 999 14.92 -26.42 -1.04
CA TRP A 999 14.31 -26.47 -2.38
C TRP A 999 12.86 -25.97 -2.42
N TYR A 1000 12.30 -25.55 -1.27
CA TYR A 1000 10.89 -25.22 -1.11
C TYR A 1000 10.58 -23.71 -1.23
N GLY A 1001 11.57 -22.89 -1.61
CA GLY A 1001 11.34 -21.46 -1.86
C GLY A 1001 11.23 -20.63 -0.58
N TYR A 1002 10.28 -19.69 -0.57
CA TYR A 1002 10.07 -18.72 0.51
C TYR A 1002 9.37 -19.31 1.75
N ASP A 1003 8.60 -20.40 1.58
CA ASP A 1003 7.71 -20.93 2.61
C ASP A 1003 8.45 -21.40 3.87
N GLY A 1004 7.97 -20.95 5.04
CA GLY A 1004 8.41 -21.43 6.34
C GLY A 1004 7.85 -22.82 6.64
N VAL A 1005 8.71 -23.83 6.81
CA VAL A 1005 8.31 -25.18 7.20
C VAL A 1005 8.55 -25.39 8.70
N ILE A 1006 7.63 -26.08 9.40
CA ILE A 1006 7.82 -26.50 10.80
C ILE A 1006 8.31 -27.96 10.89
N PHE A 1007 9.31 -28.16 11.75
CA PHE A 1007 10.08 -29.40 11.88
C PHE A 1007 10.63 -29.93 10.54
N PRO A 1008 11.24 -29.10 9.65
CA PRO A 1008 11.53 -29.51 8.28
C PRO A 1008 12.41 -30.74 8.22
N GLY A 1009 13.42 -30.85 9.11
CA GLY A 1009 14.27 -32.03 9.18
C GLY A 1009 13.54 -33.34 9.46
N VAL A 1010 12.44 -33.32 10.23
CA VAL A 1010 11.58 -34.51 10.39
C VAL A 1010 10.82 -34.78 9.09
N VAL A 1011 10.21 -33.76 8.48
CA VAL A 1011 9.42 -33.89 7.24
C VAL A 1011 10.29 -34.39 6.09
N GLU A 1012 11.42 -33.73 5.83
CA GLU A 1012 12.36 -34.00 4.74
C GLU A 1012 13.06 -35.35 4.92
N CYS A 1013 13.47 -35.76 6.14
CA CYS A 1013 13.96 -37.12 6.34
C CYS A 1013 12.87 -38.17 6.15
N MET A 1014 11.61 -37.90 6.52
CA MET A 1014 10.51 -38.82 6.22
C MET A 1014 10.16 -38.88 4.73
N GLU A 1015 10.39 -37.82 3.98
CA GLU A 1015 10.21 -37.76 2.52
C GLU A 1015 11.40 -38.41 1.77
N ALA A 1016 12.60 -38.40 2.35
CA ALA A 1016 13.80 -39.09 1.86
C ALA A 1016 13.98 -40.53 2.38
N GLU A 1017 12.97 -41.08 3.09
CA GLU A 1017 12.94 -42.41 3.73
C GLU A 1017 14.00 -42.64 4.85
N ASP A 1018 14.63 -41.59 5.37
CA ASP A 1018 15.62 -41.66 6.47
C ASP A 1018 14.96 -41.62 7.86
N MET A 1019 14.46 -42.79 8.27
CA MET A 1019 13.90 -43.00 9.62
C MET A 1019 14.90 -42.71 10.76
N LYS A 1020 16.22 -42.86 10.51
CA LYS A 1020 17.25 -42.66 11.54
C LYS A 1020 17.45 -41.17 11.77
N GLY A 1021 17.62 -40.40 10.69
CA GLY A 1021 17.57 -38.95 10.72
C GLY A 1021 16.30 -38.48 11.43
N ALA A 1022 15.11 -38.90 10.98
CA ALA A 1022 13.80 -38.51 11.55
C ALA A 1022 13.72 -38.68 13.09
N THR A 1023 14.41 -39.68 13.65
CA THR A 1023 14.49 -39.91 15.10
C THR A 1023 15.50 -38.98 15.79
N GLU A 1024 16.68 -38.75 15.20
CA GLU A 1024 17.69 -37.80 15.70
C GLU A 1024 17.18 -36.35 15.66
N TRP A 1025 16.34 -36.03 14.68
CA TRP A 1025 15.62 -34.76 14.56
C TRP A 1025 14.70 -34.50 15.75
N ILE A 1026 13.82 -35.46 16.07
CA ILE A 1026 12.91 -35.37 17.23
C ILE A 1026 13.71 -35.14 18.52
N ALA A 1027 14.87 -35.79 18.68
CA ALA A 1027 15.72 -35.63 19.86
C ALA A 1027 16.27 -34.20 20.03
N LYS A 1028 16.76 -33.54 18.97
CA LYS A 1028 17.23 -32.14 19.08
C LYS A 1028 16.10 -31.11 19.12
N ILE A 1029 14.95 -31.37 18.49
CA ILE A 1029 13.73 -30.56 18.70
C ILE A 1029 13.34 -30.60 20.19
N VAL A 1030 13.40 -31.78 20.81
CA VAL A 1030 13.14 -31.97 22.23
C VAL A 1030 14.15 -31.20 23.10
N GLU A 1031 15.44 -31.26 22.79
CA GLU A 1031 16.47 -30.51 23.51
C GLU A 1031 16.29 -28.98 23.40
N ALA A 1032 15.97 -28.48 22.20
CA ALA A 1032 15.67 -27.07 21.94
C ALA A 1032 14.46 -26.58 22.76
N ILE A 1033 13.36 -27.34 22.74
CA ILE A 1033 12.16 -27.02 23.53
C ILE A 1033 12.46 -27.10 25.04
N GLU A 1034 13.30 -28.04 25.49
CA GLU A 1034 13.75 -28.06 26.88
C GLU A 1034 14.64 -26.87 27.26
N LYS A 1035 15.56 -26.42 26.38
CA LYS A 1035 16.40 -25.23 26.57
C LYS A 1035 15.53 -23.99 26.77
N VAL A 1036 14.52 -23.78 25.93
CA VAL A 1036 13.55 -22.67 26.06
C VAL A 1036 12.65 -22.86 27.29
N THR A 1037 12.19 -24.08 27.58
CA THR A 1037 11.41 -24.35 28.81
C THR A 1037 12.20 -23.99 30.07
N ARG A 1038 13.50 -24.32 30.13
CA ARG A 1038 14.40 -23.97 31.25
C ARG A 1038 14.56 -22.45 31.42
N LEU A 1039 14.58 -21.67 30.34
CA LEU A 1039 14.52 -20.20 30.40
C LEU A 1039 13.21 -19.70 31.01
N LEU A 1040 12.07 -20.31 30.66
CA LEU A 1040 10.76 -19.83 31.10
C LEU A 1040 10.36 -20.23 32.52
N LEU A 1041 10.89 -21.33 33.07
CA LEU A 1041 10.68 -21.68 34.48
C LEU A 1041 11.09 -20.54 35.43
N ILE A 1042 10.26 -20.23 36.41
CA ILE A 1042 10.60 -19.23 37.43
C ILE A 1042 11.52 -19.90 38.46
N ASN A 1043 12.73 -19.36 38.65
CA ASN A 1043 13.56 -19.70 39.80
C ASN A 1043 12.85 -19.26 41.08
N THR A 1044 12.12 -20.16 41.72
CA THR A 1044 11.62 -20.01 43.08
C THR A 1044 12.82 -20.07 44.01
N GLY A 1045 13.36 -18.91 44.39
CA GLY A 1045 14.40 -18.82 45.40
C GLY A 1045 13.87 -19.28 46.76
N VAL A 1046 14.30 -20.48 47.17
CA VAL A 1046 14.02 -21.15 48.46
C VAL A 1046 15.34 -21.77 48.92
#